data_AF-A0A8J8F950-F1
#
_entry.id   AF-A0A8J8F950-F1
#
_cell.length_a   1.000
_cell.length_b   1.000
_cell.length_c   1.000
_cell.angle_alpha   90.00
_cell.angle_beta   90.00
_cell.angle_gamma   90.00
#
_symmetry.space_group_name_H-M   'P 1'
#
loop_
_entity.id
_entity.type
_entity.pdbx_description
1 polymer ?
#
loop_
_entity_poly.entity_id
_entity_poly.type
_entity_poly.pdbx_seq_one_letter_code
_entity_poly.pdbx_strand_id
1 'polypeptide(L)'
;MSESDLSAEELTLPIKRTEGDTLEERLTANAYGNILPARYLRKDADGELVESQEDLFDRVGKNIALAEAVFEAEKRDLEITVTPDQLKPDHPRRDELAAEVFGAGTTADDEAEAALSIYNANKFAYDTVVPELPDEIRTHVEDVAEEFQEMMANLDFMPNSPTLMNAGDELQQLSACFVDSPEDDIDDIHQTAKEAAQVFQSGGGMGYAFWRLRPYGDAVGSTGGIASGPITFMRTYDQMCETIAQGGARRGAQMGVMRVSHPDVIQFIHAKNKDVSLAETLRLNDPDDYTHTSFQDALDEARELIDDEGRVPKHLRNAVEGHLSNFNISVGVTDDFMEALENGGEFTFTNPRTGEPHIATAETKELYEMFGLGEHVEVGEELSIPAEELWDDIVEGAHENGEPGVIYLERVNKQHSFDVDKHPDHRILATNPCGEQPLEEYEACNLGHINLSTLADLEAPDWRVWYDEHGEEYDDLEAAVDAFLEEAIDFEEFDRRIEMGTRFLENVVTMSDFPVEKIEQKVREMRKIGLGIMGLAQLYIQLGMEYGSETSNEVARQLMTHINHTSKWTSHELAEQRGSFEEWDSSKYANPTDYREWFEHQTGLDADEWADGFAMRNHNTTTIAPTGTTSMVGNTTGGCEPIYNVAYYKNVSDDVQGDEMLVEFDDYFLRVLEDNDVDVDAVKEEATEQMATNRFEGVEGLSTVPDAIGELFVTTGDLSAKDHAGVQVACQAGVDSAISKTVNAPSDSTLEDAKDVFEYIYEHGGKGVTYYRDGTRSKQVLTTRAENADFADETEAAEALAEQIEEIFGGLEAFLESDEVRDVLEDDVGSLAEADDRDPVQVDFTEKRERPDALHGVSQRIDTGYGKVYVTINEDPETGQPFELFANIGHSGGFTNSFTEALAKVISTSLRSGVDPDEIVDELCGTRSPKVAWDKGEQIQSIPDAIGTAMRRYLEGEIDKPYPTQQTLEDAADAEITDGPKTDGGAAAKAASDDDVQDLIDAGESPECPDCGALSLYYSEGCKTCESCGWSEC
;
A
#
# COMPACT_ATOMS: atom_id res chain seq x y z
N MET A 1 -3.70 50.62 4.02
CA MET A 1 -4.18 50.97 5.38
C MET A 1 -5.22 49.92 5.66
N SER A 2 -4.78 48.76 6.14
CA SER A 2 -5.66 47.72 6.68
C SER A 2 -6.17 48.26 8.02
N GLU A 3 -7.49 48.27 8.17
CA GLU A 3 -8.21 48.64 9.38
C GLU A 3 -8.85 47.34 9.92
N SER A 4 -8.09 46.49 10.62
CA SER A 4 -8.62 45.49 11.57
C SER A 4 -7.49 44.77 12.31
N ASP A 5 -6.90 45.39 13.33
CA ASP A 5 -6.23 44.62 14.40
C ASP A 5 -7.36 43.95 15.21
N LEU A 6 -7.93 42.85 14.71
CA LEU A 6 -8.87 42.01 15.47
C LEU A 6 -8.10 41.39 16.63
N SER A 7 -8.54 41.66 17.87
CA SER A 7 -7.99 41.00 19.06
C SER A 7 -8.64 39.64 19.30
N ALA A 8 -8.00 38.76 20.08
CA ALA A 8 -8.59 37.47 20.47
C ALA A 8 -9.96 37.63 21.17
N GLU A 9 -10.16 38.70 21.94
CA GLU A 9 -11.46 39.03 22.57
C GLU A 9 -12.58 39.37 21.57
N GLU A 10 -12.21 39.83 20.38
CA GLU A 10 -13.15 40.25 19.32
C GLU A 10 -13.33 39.18 18.25
N LEU A 11 -12.55 38.09 18.32
CA LEU A 11 -12.54 37.01 17.35
C LEU A 11 -13.73 36.06 17.58
N THR A 12 -14.39 35.68 16.49
CA THR A 12 -15.38 34.60 16.49
C THR A 12 -14.75 33.36 15.87
N LEU A 13 -14.63 32.28 16.64
CA LEU A 13 -14.17 30.99 16.16
C LEU A 13 -15.40 30.10 15.92
N PRO A 14 -15.86 29.92 14.68
CA PRO A 14 -17.03 29.11 14.38
C PRO A 14 -16.88 27.68 14.89
N ILE A 15 -17.76 27.30 15.81
CA ILE A 15 -17.85 25.90 16.24
C ILE A 15 -18.51 25.09 15.12
N LYS A 16 -17.80 24.09 14.63
CA LYS A 16 -18.25 23.31 13.48
C LYS A 16 -19.35 22.35 13.91
N ARG A 17 -20.47 22.42 13.19
CA ARG A 17 -21.65 21.56 13.36
C ARG A 17 -22.14 21.02 12.02
N THR A 18 -22.92 19.94 12.07
CA THR A 18 -23.59 19.32 10.93
C THR A 18 -25.11 19.51 11.07
N GLU A 19 -25.61 20.70 10.72
CA GLU A 19 -27.02 21.07 10.93
C GLU A 19 -27.95 20.80 9.72
N GLY A 20 -27.41 20.29 8.60
CA GLY A 20 -28.19 19.98 7.41
C GLY A 20 -29.23 18.88 7.65
N ASP A 21 -30.32 18.87 6.87
CA ASP A 21 -31.36 17.84 6.95
C ASP A 21 -30.99 16.57 6.15
N THR A 22 -30.02 16.67 5.21
CA THR A 22 -29.54 15.56 4.35
C THR A 22 -28.02 15.40 4.42
N LEU A 23 -27.48 14.26 3.95
CA LEU A 23 -26.02 14.11 3.83
C LEU A 23 -25.43 15.08 2.81
N GLU A 24 -26.14 15.37 1.73
CA GLU A 24 -25.72 16.38 0.73
C GLU A 24 -25.47 17.75 1.37
N GLU A 25 -26.27 18.14 2.36
CA GLU A 25 -26.13 19.41 3.07
C GLU A 25 -25.01 19.40 4.13
N ARG A 26 -24.64 18.22 4.65
CA ARG A 26 -23.63 18.06 5.71
C ARG A 26 -22.23 17.79 5.17
N LEU A 27 -22.12 17.09 4.06
CA LEU A 27 -20.85 16.71 3.44
C LEU A 27 -20.35 17.78 2.47
N THR A 28 -19.03 17.79 2.22
CA THR A 28 -18.48 18.62 1.14
C THR A 28 -18.90 18.07 -0.22
N ALA A 29 -18.96 18.95 -1.22
CA ALA A 29 -19.28 18.55 -2.60
C ALA A 29 -18.32 17.47 -3.12
N ASN A 30 -17.04 17.53 -2.73
CA ASN A 30 -16.06 16.50 -3.10
C ASN A 30 -16.34 15.16 -2.41
N ALA A 31 -16.63 15.16 -1.11
CA ALA A 31 -16.98 13.93 -0.40
C ALA A 31 -18.24 13.28 -1.00
N TYR A 32 -19.32 14.05 -1.12
CA TYR A 32 -20.63 13.58 -1.59
C TYR A 32 -20.64 13.20 -3.08
N GLY A 33 -20.04 14.03 -3.94
CA GLY A 33 -20.10 13.88 -5.40
C GLY A 33 -19.02 12.98 -5.99
N ASN A 34 -17.85 12.89 -5.37
CA ASN A 34 -16.70 12.19 -5.94
C ASN A 34 -16.24 11.01 -5.07
N ILE A 35 -15.95 11.24 -3.79
CA ILE A 35 -15.33 10.22 -2.93
C ILE A 35 -16.29 9.07 -2.65
N LEU A 36 -17.52 9.35 -2.19
CA LEU A 36 -18.50 8.31 -1.89
C LEU A 36 -18.79 7.43 -3.12
N PRO A 37 -19.16 7.98 -4.29
CA PRO A 37 -19.47 7.16 -5.47
C PRO A 37 -18.27 6.41 -6.04
N ALA A 38 -17.06 6.98 -5.94
CA ALA A 38 -15.86 6.32 -6.44
C ALA A 38 -15.48 5.10 -5.59
N ARG A 39 -15.63 5.18 -4.26
CA ARG A 39 -14.98 4.25 -3.32
C ARG A 39 -15.92 3.45 -2.42
N TYR A 40 -17.09 3.97 -2.03
CA TYR A 40 -17.87 3.43 -0.90
C TYR A 40 -19.26 2.93 -1.27
N LEU A 41 -19.84 3.46 -2.34
CA LEU A 41 -21.17 3.05 -2.78
C LEU A 41 -21.11 1.72 -3.54
N ARG A 42 -22.10 0.86 -3.31
CA ARG A 42 -22.23 -0.42 -4.01
C ARG A 42 -22.43 -0.24 -5.52
N LYS A 43 -21.81 -1.15 -6.26
CA LYS A 43 -21.91 -1.26 -7.71
C LYS A 43 -22.41 -2.66 -8.08
N ASP A 44 -23.19 -2.75 -9.15
CA ASP A 44 -23.56 -4.05 -9.72
C ASP A 44 -22.41 -4.66 -10.56
N ALA A 45 -22.69 -5.82 -11.16
CA ALA A 45 -21.72 -6.53 -11.99
C ALA A 45 -21.32 -5.78 -13.27
N ASP A 46 -22.11 -4.78 -13.71
CA ASP A 46 -21.80 -3.92 -14.85
C ASP A 46 -21.03 -2.65 -14.42
N GLY A 47 -20.78 -2.49 -13.10
CA GLY A 47 -20.06 -1.36 -12.52
C GLY A 47 -20.94 -0.14 -12.22
N GLU A 48 -22.26 -0.26 -12.39
CA GLU A 48 -23.22 0.82 -12.19
C GLU A 48 -23.61 0.94 -10.71
N LEU A 49 -23.77 2.18 -10.22
CA LEU A 49 -24.14 2.42 -8.83
C LEU A 49 -25.56 1.93 -8.54
N VAL A 50 -25.70 1.07 -7.53
CA VAL A 50 -26.98 0.54 -7.04
C VAL A 50 -27.36 1.06 -5.66
N GLU A 51 -26.50 1.88 -5.07
CA GLU A 51 -26.66 2.53 -3.79
C GLU A 51 -26.52 4.04 -3.94
N SER A 52 -27.32 4.82 -3.22
CA SER A 52 -27.16 6.27 -3.16
C SER A 52 -26.34 6.68 -1.92
N GLN A 53 -25.83 7.91 -1.92
CA GLN A 53 -25.09 8.47 -0.80
C GLN A 53 -25.85 8.40 0.52
N GLU A 54 -27.17 8.64 0.48
CA GLU A 54 -28.05 8.65 1.65
C GLU A 54 -28.27 7.24 2.24
N ASP A 55 -28.02 6.18 1.46
CA ASP A 55 -28.22 4.80 1.90
C ASP A 55 -26.98 4.21 2.60
N LEU A 56 -25.79 4.80 2.39
CA LEU A 56 -24.51 4.26 2.86
C LEU A 56 -24.48 4.00 4.37
N PHE A 57 -24.82 5.01 5.17
CA PHE A 57 -24.76 4.89 6.63
C PHE A 57 -25.92 4.08 7.22
N ASP A 58 -27.09 4.07 6.55
CA ASP A 58 -28.21 3.19 6.92
C ASP A 58 -27.80 1.71 6.74
N ARG A 59 -27.18 1.37 5.60
CA ARG A 59 -26.64 0.03 5.35
C ARG A 59 -25.62 -0.37 6.42
N VAL A 60 -24.63 0.49 6.68
CA VAL A 60 -23.55 0.19 7.63
C VAL A 60 -24.13 0.04 9.04
N GLY A 61 -24.95 1.00 9.50
CA GLY A 61 -25.58 0.97 10.83
C GLY A 61 -26.41 -0.28 11.06
N LYS A 62 -27.30 -0.63 10.11
CA LYS A 62 -28.11 -1.85 10.17
C LYS A 62 -27.27 -3.11 10.19
N ASN A 63 -26.28 -3.22 9.30
CA ASN A 63 -25.46 -4.43 9.25
C ASN A 63 -24.71 -4.65 10.57
N ILE A 64 -24.07 -3.62 11.12
CA ILE A 64 -23.31 -3.73 12.37
C ILE A 64 -24.23 -3.97 13.57
N ALA A 65 -25.41 -3.34 13.62
CA ALA A 65 -26.37 -3.53 14.70
C ALA A 65 -26.98 -4.95 14.75
N LEU A 66 -26.94 -5.73 13.68
CA LEU A 66 -27.45 -7.11 13.67
C LEU A 66 -26.79 -8.00 14.75
N ALA A 67 -25.54 -7.73 15.13
CA ALA A 67 -24.88 -8.42 16.24
C ALA A 67 -25.63 -8.29 17.57
N GLU A 68 -26.32 -7.17 17.80
CA GLU A 68 -27.11 -6.94 19.02
C GLU A 68 -28.24 -7.96 19.17
N ALA A 69 -28.78 -8.50 18.07
CA ALA A 69 -29.83 -9.50 18.14
C ALA A 69 -29.37 -10.74 18.91
N VAL A 70 -28.11 -11.15 18.73
CA VAL A 70 -27.51 -12.29 19.43
C VAL A 70 -27.37 -11.98 20.92
N PHE A 71 -26.66 -10.89 21.25
CA PHE A 71 -26.35 -10.55 22.64
C PHE A 71 -27.60 -10.23 23.46
N GLU A 72 -28.58 -9.55 22.87
CA GLU A 72 -29.80 -9.16 23.56
C GLU A 72 -30.75 -10.35 23.78
N ALA A 73 -30.68 -11.38 22.92
CA ALA A 73 -31.34 -12.67 23.11
C ALA A 73 -30.68 -13.50 24.21
N GLU A 74 -29.33 -13.59 24.21
CA GLU A 74 -28.56 -14.28 25.25
C GLU A 74 -28.85 -13.70 26.64
N LYS A 75 -28.86 -12.36 26.76
CA LYS A 75 -29.21 -11.65 28.00
C LYS A 75 -30.61 -12.01 28.53
N ARG A 76 -31.52 -12.43 27.66
CA ARG A 76 -32.90 -12.82 27.99
C ARG A 76 -33.10 -14.33 28.11
N ASP A 77 -32.05 -15.14 27.96
CA ASP A 77 -32.14 -16.61 27.90
C ASP A 77 -33.13 -17.06 26.80
N LEU A 78 -33.05 -16.40 25.64
CA LEU A 78 -33.84 -16.69 24.44
C LEU A 78 -32.95 -17.19 23.31
N GLU A 79 -33.44 -18.18 22.56
CA GLU A 79 -32.82 -18.67 21.33
C GLU A 79 -33.58 -18.07 20.14
N ILE A 80 -32.85 -17.41 19.23
CA ILE A 80 -33.39 -16.94 17.96
C ILE A 80 -33.12 -18.02 16.90
N THR A 81 -34.19 -18.48 16.24
CA THR A 81 -34.08 -19.40 15.10
C THR A 81 -34.06 -18.61 13.81
N VAL A 82 -33.16 -19.00 12.90
CA VAL A 82 -33.04 -18.45 11.54
C VAL A 82 -33.19 -19.54 10.49
N THR A 83 -33.50 -19.14 9.25
CA THR A 83 -33.77 -20.01 8.10
C THR A 83 -32.97 -19.59 6.85
N PRO A 84 -32.76 -20.48 5.86
CA PRO A 84 -31.96 -20.17 4.66
C PRO A 84 -32.46 -18.96 3.85
N ASP A 85 -33.75 -18.67 3.85
CA ASP A 85 -34.31 -17.51 3.15
C ASP A 85 -33.91 -16.17 3.78
N GLN A 86 -33.42 -16.17 5.02
CA GLN A 86 -32.91 -14.99 5.71
C GLN A 86 -31.43 -14.69 5.40
N LEU A 87 -30.70 -15.60 4.75
CA LEU A 87 -29.34 -15.33 4.27
C LEU A 87 -29.35 -14.14 3.32
N LYS A 88 -28.26 -13.38 3.29
CA LYS A 88 -28.06 -12.21 2.41
C LYS A 88 -28.62 -12.48 1.00
N PRO A 89 -29.70 -11.78 0.56
CA PRO A 89 -30.46 -12.18 -0.63
C PRO A 89 -29.65 -12.23 -1.92
N ASP A 90 -28.75 -11.26 -2.10
CA ASP A 90 -27.98 -11.07 -3.35
C ASP A 90 -26.56 -11.63 -3.26
N HIS A 91 -26.25 -12.43 -2.23
CA HIS A 91 -24.92 -13.01 -2.06
C HIS A 91 -24.66 -14.07 -3.14
N PRO A 92 -23.60 -13.97 -3.96
CA PRO A 92 -23.39 -14.89 -5.09
C PRO A 92 -23.09 -16.33 -4.63
N ARG A 93 -22.55 -16.50 -3.42
CA ARG A 93 -22.28 -17.81 -2.80
C ARG A 93 -23.37 -18.26 -1.80
N ARG A 94 -24.63 -17.86 -2.01
CA ARG A 94 -25.73 -18.10 -1.04
C ARG A 94 -25.94 -19.57 -0.65
N ASP A 95 -25.81 -20.48 -1.61
CA ASP A 95 -25.92 -21.93 -1.32
C ASP A 95 -24.74 -22.45 -0.49
N GLU A 96 -23.55 -21.86 -0.64
CA GLU A 96 -22.39 -22.21 0.17
C GLU A 96 -22.57 -21.72 1.60
N LEU A 97 -23.09 -20.50 1.79
CA LEU A 97 -23.49 -19.98 3.11
C LEU A 97 -24.57 -20.85 3.75
N ALA A 98 -25.55 -21.31 2.96
CA ALA A 98 -26.59 -22.22 3.46
C ALA A 98 -25.98 -23.54 3.95
N ALA A 99 -25.05 -24.10 3.20
CA ALA A 99 -24.34 -25.32 3.60
C ALA A 99 -23.45 -25.10 4.84
N GLU A 100 -22.84 -23.93 4.99
CA GLU A 100 -22.02 -23.54 6.14
C GLU A 100 -22.87 -23.45 7.42
N VAL A 101 -24.00 -22.75 7.36
CA VAL A 101 -24.83 -22.45 8.55
C VAL A 101 -25.79 -23.58 8.90
N PHE A 102 -26.44 -24.19 7.91
CA PHE A 102 -27.51 -25.19 8.11
C PHE A 102 -27.05 -26.63 7.89
N GLY A 103 -25.80 -26.81 7.45
CA GLY A 103 -25.15 -28.10 7.29
C GLY A 103 -24.98 -28.54 5.84
N ALA A 104 -23.95 -29.36 5.61
CA ALA A 104 -23.51 -29.76 4.28
C ALA A 104 -24.64 -30.31 3.39
N GLY A 105 -24.80 -29.67 2.22
CA GLY A 105 -25.79 -30.06 1.22
C GLY A 105 -27.13 -29.32 1.30
N THR A 106 -27.30 -28.39 2.24
CA THR A 106 -28.43 -27.45 2.30
C THR A 106 -28.24 -26.32 1.30
N THR A 107 -29.29 -25.96 0.57
CA THR A 107 -29.30 -24.79 -0.34
C THR A 107 -30.14 -23.65 0.24
N ALA A 108 -30.04 -22.47 -0.36
CA ALA A 108 -30.78 -21.29 0.09
C ALA A 108 -32.31 -21.38 -0.10
N ASP A 109 -32.78 -22.39 -0.84
CA ASP A 109 -34.20 -22.69 -1.10
C ASP A 109 -34.76 -23.82 -0.21
N ASP A 110 -33.92 -24.46 0.61
CA ASP A 110 -34.34 -25.58 1.46
C ASP A 110 -35.04 -25.09 2.75
N GLU A 111 -35.94 -25.94 3.29
CA GLU A 111 -36.51 -25.74 4.62
C GLU A 111 -35.56 -26.31 5.68
N ALA A 112 -34.72 -25.45 6.26
CA ALA A 112 -33.82 -25.76 7.36
C ALA A 112 -33.88 -24.67 8.44
N GLU A 113 -33.40 -24.99 9.65
CA GLU A 113 -33.38 -24.09 10.80
C GLU A 113 -32.03 -24.19 11.52
N ALA A 114 -31.51 -23.06 11.98
CA ALA A 114 -30.32 -22.97 12.82
C ALA A 114 -30.52 -21.90 13.90
N ALA A 115 -29.74 -21.95 14.97
CA ALA A 115 -29.71 -20.87 15.95
C ALA A 115 -28.85 -19.71 15.42
N LEU A 116 -29.33 -18.47 15.58
CA LEU A 116 -28.51 -17.28 15.37
C LEU A 116 -27.48 -17.18 16.50
N SER A 117 -26.23 -16.92 16.15
CA SER A 117 -25.11 -16.87 17.10
C SER A 117 -24.05 -15.88 16.63
N ILE A 118 -23.07 -15.59 17.49
CA ILE A 118 -21.91 -14.75 17.16
C ILE A 118 -21.05 -15.32 16.01
N TYR A 119 -21.24 -16.59 15.64
CA TYR A 119 -20.47 -17.27 14.60
C TYR A 119 -21.10 -17.19 13.21
N ASN A 120 -22.40 -16.90 13.12
CA ASN A 120 -23.13 -16.91 11.85
C ASN A 120 -23.93 -15.63 11.57
N ALA A 121 -24.03 -14.70 12.52
CA ALA A 121 -24.80 -13.46 12.35
C ALA A 121 -24.37 -12.66 11.10
N ASN A 122 -23.07 -12.67 10.78
CA ASN A 122 -22.49 -12.01 9.62
C ASN A 122 -22.95 -12.58 8.25
N LYS A 123 -23.57 -13.77 8.23
CA LYS A 123 -24.08 -14.44 7.01
C LYS A 123 -25.53 -14.03 6.67
N PHE A 124 -26.23 -13.38 7.60
CA PHE A 124 -27.62 -12.97 7.45
C PHE A 124 -27.76 -11.48 7.11
N ALA A 125 -28.95 -11.08 6.65
CA ALA A 125 -29.28 -9.68 6.39
C ALA A 125 -30.15 -9.10 7.52
N TYR A 126 -29.93 -7.83 7.84
CA TYR A 126 -30.75 -7.12 8.83
C TYR A 126 -32.24 -7.16 8.47
N ASP A 127 -32.57 -6.82 7.22
CA ASP A 127 -33.96 -6.70 6.75
C ASP A 127 -34.74 -8.01 6.70
N THR A 128 -34.05 -9.16 6.81
CA THR A 128 -34.68 -10.49 6.82
C THR A 128 -34.81 -11.06 8.23
N VAL A 129 -33.87 -10.75 9.13
CA VAL A 129 -33.86 -11.27 10.50
C VAL A 129 -34.64 -10.37 11.45
N VAL A 130 -34.35 -9.07 11.46
CA VAL A 130 -34.85 -8.12 12.47
C VAL A 130 -36.37 -8.01 12.52
N PRO A 131 -37.12 -7.99 11.39
CA PRO A 131 -38.57 -7.92 11.42
C PRO A 131 -39.25 -9.11 12.14
N GLU A 132 -38.59 -10.27 12.18
CA GLU A 132 -39.12 -11.50 12.80
C GLU A 132 -38.71 -11.68 14.27
N LEU A 133 -37.85 -10.80 14.79
CA LEU A 133 -37.41 -10.84 16.18
C LEU A 133 -38.55 -10.53 17.17
N PRO A 134 -38.48 -11.06 18.41
CA PRO A 134 -39.35 -10.64 19.49
C PRO A 134 -39.31 -9.13 19.70
N ASP A 135 -40.47 -8.50 19.96
CA ASP A 135 -40.63 -7.04 19.99
C ASP A 135 -39.55 -6.31 20.80
N GLU A 136 -39.19 -6.79 22.00
CA GLU A 136 -38.17 -6.15 22.84
C GLU A 136 -36.75 -6.22 22.26
N ILE A 137 -36.40 -7.33 21.60
CA ILE A 137 -35.09 -7.49 20.95
C ILE A 137 -35.07 -6.65 19.67
N ARG A 138 -36.16 -6.71 18.89
CA ARG A 138 -36.29 -5.91 17.67
C ARG A 138 -36.10 -4.43 17.95
N THR A 139 -36.81 -3.89 18.96
CA THR A 139 -36.67 -2.47 19.33
C THR A 139 -35.26 -2.13 19.76
N HIS A 140 -34.58 -2.95 20.58
CA HIS A 140 -33.19 -2.70 20.95
C HIS A 140 -32.25 -2.66 19.74
N VAL A 141 -32.41 -3.60 18.80
CA VAL A 141 -31.60 -3.65 17.57
C VAL A 141 -31.87 -2.45 16.66
N GLU A 142 -33.15 -2.06 16.51
CA GLU A 142 -33.56 -0.88 15.75
C GLU A 142 -33.01 0.42 16.36
N ASP A 143 -33.09 0.59 17.68
CA ASP A 143 -32.58 1.76 18.39
C ASP A 143 -31.05 1.88 18.24
N VAL A 144 -30.31 0.75 18.35
CA VAL A 144 -28.85 0.76 18.16
C VAL A 144 -28.47 1.02 16.68
N ALA A 145 -29.24 0.50 15.72
CA ALA A 145 -29.01 0.75 14.30
C ALA A 145 -29.20 2.23 13.96
N GLU A 146 -30.26 2.86 14.50
CA GLU A 146 -30.53 4.30 14.35
C GLU A 146 -29.39 5.12 14.95
N GLU A 147 -28.95 4.80 16.17
CA GLU A 147 -27.82 5.49 16.83
C GLU A 147 -26.53 5.40 16.01
N PHE A 148 -26.17 4.21 15.51
CA PHE A 148 -25.00 4.02 14.64
C PHE A 148 -25.09 4.80 13.33
N GLN A 149 -26.27 4.83 12.72
CA GLN A 149 -26.49 5.62 11.51
C GLN A 149 -26.35 7.12 11.82
N GLU A 150 -26.97 7.61 12.89
CA GLU A 150 -26.98 9.02 13.26
C GLU A 150 -25.58 9.55 13.56
N MET A 151 -24.75 8.83 14.32
CA MET A 151 -23.37 9.28 14.60
C MET A 151 -22.52 9.39 13.33
N MET A 152 -22.72 8.52 12.34
CA MET A 152 -22.01 8.62 11.06
C MET A 152 -22.58 9.75 10.20
N ALA A 153 -23.90 9.90 10.16
CA ALA A 153 -24.57 10.95 9.39
C ALA A 153 -24.36 12.36 9.95
N ASN A 154 -24.11 12.49 11.25
CA ASN A 154 -23.71 13.73 11.92
C ASN A 154 -22.18 13.93 11.93
N LEU A 155 -21.43 13.01 11.33
CA LEU A 155 -19.96 13.04 11.29
C LEU A 155 -19.32 13.05 12.69
N ASP A 156 -20.00 12.54 13.71
CA ASP A 156 -19.49 12.41 15.08
C ASP A 156 -18.46 11.29 15.19
N PHE A 157 -18.68 10.24 14.39
CA PHE A 157 -17.86 9.04 14.31
C PHE A 157 -17.76 8.56 12.87
N MET A 158 -16.59 8.07 12.46
CA MET A 158 -16.41 7.43 11.15
C MET A 158 -15.63 6.12 11.31
N PRO A 159 -16.18 4.97 10.88
CA PRO A 159 -15.41 3.74 10.86
C PRO A 159 -14.38 3.76 9.73
N ASN A 160 -13.47 2.78 9.74
CA ASN A 160 -12.49 2.64 8.67
C ASN A 160 -13.12 2.37 7.29
N SER A 161 -12.33 2.57 6.24
CA SER A 161 -12.78 2.38 4.86
C SER A 161 -13.35 0.98 4.59
N PRO A 162 -12.72 -0.14 5.02
CA PRO A 162 -13.29 -1.48 4.80
C PRO A 162 -14.67 -1.68 5.42
N THR A 163 -14.95 -1.12 6.59
CA THR A 163 -16.30 -1.19 7.17
C THR A 163 -17.32 -0.47 6.29
N LEU A 164 -17.01 0.76 5.81
CA LEU A 164 -17.90 1.51 4.92
C LEU A 164 -18.14 0.77 3.60
N MET A 165 -17.08 0.19 3.03
CA MET A 165 -17.12 -0.55 1.76
C MET A 165 -17.91 -1.86 1.88
N ASN A 166 -17.59 -2.68 2.88
CA ASN A 166 -17.94 -4.10 2.88
C ASN A 166 -19.10 -4.47 3.83
N ALA A 167 -19.54 -3.58 4.72
CA ALA A 167 -20.65 -3.88 5.64
C ALA A 167 -21.93 -4.24 4.86
N GLY A 168 -22.43 -5.44 5.13
CA GLY A 168 -23.61 -6.03 4.50
C GLY A 168 -23.36 -6.62 3.11
N ASP A 169 -22.15 -6.55 2.58
CA ASP A 169 -21.79 -7.02 1.24
C ASP A 169 -21.31 -8.49 1.26
N GLU A 170 -20.85 -9.01 0.12
CA GLU A 170 -20.30 -10.36 -0.03
C GLU A 170 -19.05 -10.57 0.83
N LEU A 171 -18.05 -9.70 0.72
CA LEU A 171 -16.76 -9.90 1.38
C LEU A 171 -16.89 -9.83 2.91
N GLN A 172 -17.71 -8.91 3.42
CA GLN A 172 -17.96 -8.70 4.85
C GLN A 172 -16.67 -8.58 5.71
N GLN A 173 -15.52 -8.31 5.10
CA GLN A 173 -14.23 -8.12 5.77
C GLN A 173 -14.13 -6.64 6.17
N LEU A 174 -14.22 -6.36 7.47
CA LEU A 174 -14.40 -4.98 7.98
C LEU A 174 -13.13 -4.39 8.63
N SER A 175 -12.11 -5.21 8.87
CA SER A 175 -10.81 -4.81 9.43
C SER A 175 -9.87 -4.25 8.36
N ALA A 176 -8.97 -3.34 8.72
CA ALA A 176 -8.09 -2.69 7.74
C ALA A 176 -6.79 -3.44 7.45
N CYS A 177 -6.18 -4.01 8.48
CA CYS A 177 -4.84 -4.57 8.41
C CYS A 177 -4.67 -5.76 9.35
N PHE A 178 -3.63 -6.56 9.11
CA PHE A 178 -3.32 -7.78 9.84
C PHE A 178 -1.81 -7.93 10.04
N VAL A 179 -1.39 -8.78 10.97
CA VAL A 179 0.01 -9.23 11.09
C VAL A 179 0.04 -10.76 11.04
N ASP A 180 0.94 -11.28 10.21
CA ASP A 180 1.19 -12.72 10.07
C ASP A 180 2.61 -12.88 9.51
N SER A 181 3.50 -13.46 10.30
CA SER A 181 4.95 -13.44 10.08
C SER A 181 5.48 -14.83 9.76
N PRO A 182 6.28 -14.98 8.69
CA PRO A 182 6.75 -16.29 8.27
C PRO A 182 7.71 -16.90 9.30
N GLU A 183 7.56 -18.19 9.55
CA GLU A 183 8.54 -19.00 10.26
C GLU A 183 9.76 -19.33 9.37
N ASP A 184 10.87 -19.73 9.97
CA ASP A 184 12.12 -20.10 9.27
C ASP A 184 12.03 -21.48 8.59
N ASP A 185 10.98 -21.69 7.80
CA ASP A 185 10.65 -22.89 7.04
C ASP A 185 10.04 -22.53 5.67
N ILE A 186 10.42 -23.26 4.61
CA ILE A 186 10.00 -22.90 3.25
C ILE A 186 8.50 -23.09 3.01
N ASP A 187 7.89 -24.09 3.64
CA ASP A 187 6.45 -24.35 3.49
C ASP A 187 5.67 -23.24 4.19
N ASP A 188 6.13 -22.83 5.39
CA ASP A 188 5.50 -21.74 6.14
C ASP A 188 5.68 -20.36 5.49
N ILE A 189 6.86 -20.06 4.94
CA ILE A 189 7.10 -18.83 4.16
C ILE A 189 6.11 -18.71 2.99
N HIS A 190 5.83 -19.80 2.29
CA HIS A 190 4.89 -19.76 1.16
C HIS A 190 3.42 -19.85 1.62
N GLN A 191 3.15 -20.48 2.75
CA GLN A 191 1.82 -20.48 3.35
C GLN A 191 1.43 -19.08 3.83
N THR A 192 2.34 -18.35 4.47
CA THR A 192 2.18 -16.94 4.86
C THR A 192 1.98 -16.05 3.63
N ALA A 193 2.73 -16.28 2.54
CA ALA A 193 2.55 -15.55 1.29
C ALA A 193 1.15 -15.78 0.69
N LYS A 194 0.66 -17.02 0.73
CA LYS A 194 -0.71 -17.35 0.31
C LYS A 194 -1.75 -16.66 1.20
N GLU A 195 -1.57 -16.68 2.52
CA GLU A 195 -2.48 -16.03 3.48
C GLU A 195 -2.52 -14.51 3.23
N ALA A 196 -1.37 -13.87 3.01
CA ALA A 196 -1.26 -12.47 2.59
C ALA A 196 -1.98 -12.17 1.27
N ALA A 197 -1.82 -13.02 0.24
CA ALA A 197 -2.53 -12.87 -1.03
C ALA A 197 -4.05 -12.88 -0.86
N GLN A 198 -4.57 -13.74 0.03
CA GLN A 198 -6.00 -13.78 0.35
C GLN A 198 -6.47 -12.51 1.07
N VAL A 199 -5.64 -11.95 1.97
CA VAL A 199 -5.93 -10.68 2.65
C VAL A 199 -5.93 -9.50 1.67
N PHE A 200 -4.94 -9.42 0.77
CA PHE A 200 -4.88 -8.39 -0.26
C PHE A 200 -6.09 -8.44 -1.21
N GLN A 201 -6.55 -9.65 -1.55
CA GLN A 201 -7.76 -9.83 -2.34
C GLN A 201 -9.00 -9.22 -1.66
N SER A 202 -9.08 -9.30 -0.33
CA SER A 202 -10.15 -8.66 0.45
C SER A 202 -9.93 -7.16 0.74
N GLY A 203 -8.81 -6.57 0.29
CA GLY A 203 -8.51 -5.14 0.47
C GLY A 203 -7.80 -4.78 1.78
N GLY A 204 -7.31 -5.78 2.52
CA GLY A 204 -6.56 -5.60 3.76
C GLY A 204 -5.06 -5.37 3.53
N GLY A 205 -4.39 -4.71 4.48
CA GLY A 205 -2.93 -4.59 4.52
C GLY A 205 -2.26 -5.63 5.44
N MET A 206 -0.98 -5.92 5.23
CA MET A 206 -0.25 -6.96 5.98
C MET A 206 1.03 -6.43 6.63
N GLY A 207 1.33 -6.86 7.84
CA GLY A 207 2.61 -6.64 8.50
C GLY A 207 3.34 -7.95 8.81
N TYR A 208 4.67 -7.93 8.75
CA TYR A 208 5.50 -9.14 8.89
C TYR A 208 6.75 -8.88 9.73
N ALA A 209 7.04 -9.81 10.63
CA ALA A 209 8.32 -9.90 11.35
C ALA A 209 9.33 -10.76 10.58
N PHE A 210 9.92 -10.22 9.50
CA PHE A 210 10.91 -10.94 8.69
C PHE A 210 12.19 -11.29 9.45
N TRP A 211 12.44 -10.69 10.60
CA TRP A 211 13.57 -10.99 11.48
C TRP A 211 13.54 -12.39 12.11
N ARG A 212 12.44 -13.14 11.96
CA ARG A 212 12.36 -14.56 12.37
C ARG A 212 13.16 -15.49 11.45
N LEU A 213 13.36 -15.09 10.19
CA LEU A 213 14.07 -15.89 9.20
C LEU A 213 15.57 -15.91 9.47
N ARG A 214 16.25 -17.00 9.13
CA ARG A 214 17.71 -17.07 9.29
C ARG A 214 18.43 -16.06 8.37
N PRO A 215 19.59 -15.53 8.80
CA PRO A 215 20.34 -14.56 8.02
C PRO A 215 21.00 -15.17 6.78
N TYR A 216 21.37 -14.31 5.84
CA TYR A 216 22.15 -14.63 4.66
C TYR A 216 23.46 -15.34 5.06
N GLY A 217 23.78 -16.42 4.34
CA GLY A 217 24.96 -17.22 4.62
C GLY A 217 24.80 -18.30 5.72
N ASP A 218 23.69 -18.33 6.47
CA ASP A 218 23.47 -19.41 7.45
C ASP A 218 23.23 -20.76 6.75
N ALA A 219 23.56 -21.86 7.43
CA ALA A 219 23.53 -23.18 6.83
C ALA A 219 22.09 -23.72 6.62
N VAL A 220 21.83 -24.28 5.43
CA VAL A 220 20.59 -25.01 5.11
C VAL A 220 20.85 -26.51 5.19
N GLY A 221 20.46 -27.11 6.32
CA GLY A 221 20.83 -28.50 6.65
C GLY A 221 20.32 -29.56 5.67
N SER A 222 19.21 -29.32 4.95
CA SER A 222 18.62 -30.26 3.98
C SER A 222 19.38 -30.33 2.66
N THR A 223 19.97 -29.22 2.21
CA THR A 223 20.66 -29.09 0.92
C THR A 223 22.18 -29.04 1.06
N GLY A 224 22.69 -28.70 2.25
CA GLY A 224 24.11 -28.40 2.47
C GLY A 224 24.55 -27.07 1.85
N GLY A 225 23.60 -26.25 1.40
CA GLY A 225 23.83 -24.90 0.87
C GLY A 225 23.75 -23.82 1.96
N ILE A 226 23.80 -22.56 1.50
CA ILE A 226 23.65 -21.35 2.33
C ILE A 226 22.26 -20.73 2.12
N ALA A 227 21.76 -20.05 3.13
CA ALA A 227 20.48 -19.35 3.09
C ALA A 227 20.60 -18.03 2.31
N SER A 228 19.51 -17.63 1.64
CA SER A 228 19.41 -16.38 0.86
C SER A 228 19.08 -15.14 1.69
N GLY A 229 18.79 -15.29 2.99
CA GLY A 229 18.38 -14.20 3.88
C GLY A 229 16.92 -13.73 3.67
N PRO A 230 16.40 -12.90 4.59
CA PRO A 230 15.01 -12.43 4.59
C PRO A 230 14.69 -11.47 3.44
N ILE A 231 15.63 -10.60 3.04
CA ILE A 231 15.41 -9.58 1.99
C ILE A 231 15.02 -10.24 0.65
N THR A 232 15.59 -11.41 0.35
CA THR A 232 15.25 -12.16 -0.87
C THR A 232 13.77 -12.59 -0.89
N PHE A 233 13.24 -13.04 0.25
CA PHE A 233 11.83 -13.42 0.36
C PHE A 233 10.91 -12.20 0.36
N MET A 234 11.33 -11.09 0.97
CA MET A 234 10.58 -9.83 0.92
C MET A 234 10.33 -9.38 -0.53
N ARG A 235 11.31 -9.54 -1.43
CA ARG A 235 11.13 -9.23 -2.87
C ARG A 235 10.02 -10.08 -3.52
N THR A 236 9.87 -11.34 -3.12
CA THR A 236 8.76 -12.19 -3.59
C THR A 236 7.42 -11.68 -3.11
N TYR A 237 7.33 -11.27 -1.85
CA TYR A 237 6.12 -10.69 -1.27
C TYR A 237 5.77 -9.34 -1.89
N ASP A 238 6.78 -8.54 -2.26
CA ASP A 238 6.59 -7.26 -2.93
C ASP A 238 5.93 -7.45 -4.31
N GLN A 239 6.50 -8.33 -5.13
CA GLN A 239 5.94 -8.69 -6.45
C GLN A 239 4.54 -9.29 -6.36
N MET A 240 4.29 -10.11 -5.34
CA MET A 240 2.95 -10.67 -5.08
C MET A 240 1.93 -9.57 -4.78
N CYS A 241 2.29 -8.60 -3.94
CA CYS A 241 1.43 -7.47 -3.61
C CYS A 241 1.16 -6.58 -4.84
N GLU A 242 2.16 -6.36 -5.70
CA GLU A 242 2.00 -5.62 -6.95
C GLU A 242 0.98 -6.29 -7.89
N THR A 243 0.97 -7.62 -7.92
CA THR A 243 0.09 -8.40 -8.81
C THR A 243 -1.37 -8.41 -8.36
N ILE A 244 -1.64 -8.21 -7.06
CA ILE A 244 -2.97 -8.34 -6.47
C ILE A 244 -3.55 -6.96 -6.17
N ALA A 245 -4.55 -6.54 -6.96
CA ALA A 245 -5.32 -5.32 -6.72
C ALA A 245 -6.81 -5.65 -6.55
N GLN A 246 -7.46 -5.10 -5.53
CA GLN A 246 -8.89 -5.27 -5.29
C GLN A 246 -9.69 -4.46 -6.33
N GLY A 247 -10.03 -5.07 -7.47
CA GLY A 247 -11.01 -4.53 -8.43
C GLY A 247 -10.73 -3.10 -8.92
N GLY A 248 -9.48 -2.64 -8.91
CA GLY A 248 -9.09 -1.26 -9.25
C GLY A 248 -9.33 -0.21 -8.15
N ALA A 249 -9.85 -0.56 -6.96
CA ALA A 249 -10.20 0.39 -5.89
C ALA A 249 -9.08 0.66 -4.87
N ARG A 250 -8.24 -0.35 -4.54
CA ARG A 250 -7.13 -0.23 -3.57
C ARG A 250 -5.96 -1.14 -3.95
N ARG A 251 -4.73 -0.60 -3.90
CA ARG A 251 -3.48 -1.37 -3.98
C ARG A 251 -3.17 -2.00 -2.61
N GLY A 252 -2.62 -3.20 -2.60
CA GLY A 252 -2.12 -3.82 -1.36
C GLY A 252 -1.05 -2.94 -0.70
N ALA A 253 -0.94 -3.03 0.62
CA ALA A 253 0.06 -2.31 1.40
C ALA A 253 0.68 -3.25 2.43
N GLN A 254 2.00 -3.17 2.59
CA GLN A 254 2.75 -4.07 3.45
C GLN A 254 3.62 -3.32 4.47
N MET A 255 3.90 -3.93 5.62
CA MET A 255 4.92 -3.51 6.59
C MET A 255 5.93 -4.63 6.78
N GLY A 256 7.21 -4.35 6.55
CA GLY A 256 8.31 -5.21 6.97
C GLY A 256 8.91 -4.67 8.26
N VAL A 257 9.02 -5.51 9.30
CA VAL A 257 9.76 -5.17 10.52
C VAL A 257 11.01 -6.04 10.61
N MET A 258 12.17 -5.40 10.80
CA MET A 258 13.44 -6.07 11.05
C MET A 258 13.98 -5.66 12.42
N ARG A 259 14.20 -6.61 13.33
CA ARG A 259 14.77 -6.31 14.65
C ARG A 259 16.23 -5.86 14.50
N VAL A 260 16.62 -4.83 15.26
CA VAL A 260 17.99 -4.26 15.23
C VAL A 260 19.09 -5.31 15.51
N SER A 261 18.77 -6.36 16.26
CA SER A 261 19.68 -7.47 16.57
C SER A 261 19.89 -8.46 15.42
N HIS A 262 19.15 -8.37 14.31
CA HIS A 262 19.25 -9.34 13.22
C HIS A 262 20.49 -9.07 12.35
N PRO A 263 21.31 -10.07 11.97
CA PRO A 263 22.55 -9.83 11.21
C PRO A 263 22.34 -9.16 9.84
N ASP A 264 21.18 -9.38 9.21
CA ASP A 264 20.88 -8.76 7.91
C ASP A 264 20.18 -7.40 8.05
N VAL A 265 20.09 -6.82 9.26
CA VAL A 265 19.44 -5.51 9.45
C VAL A 265 20.12 -4.40 8.66
N ILE A 266 21.44 -4.46 8.47
CA ILE A 266 22.17 -3.46 7.70
C ILE A 266 21.67 -3.42 6.25
N GLN A 267 21.45 -4.59 5.64
CA GLN A 267 20.87 -4.68 4.31
C GLN A 267 19.43 -4.14 4.28
N PHE A 268 18.68 -4.41 5.34
CA PHE A 268 17.29 -3.95 5.47
C PHE A 268 17.18 -2.43 5.57
N ILE A 269 18.06 -1.79 6.34
CA ILE A 269 18.12 -0.32 6.49
C ILE A 269 18.29 0.35 5.13
N HIS A 270 19.23 -0.16 4.31
CA HIS A 270 19.49 0.40 2.98
C HIS A 270 18.57 -0.14 1.87
N ALA A 271 17.61 -1.02 2.17
CA ALA A 271 16.87 -1.75 1.14
C ALA A 271 16.01 -0.87 0.22
N LYS A 272 15.72 0.36 0.65
CA LYS A 272 14.99 1.38 -0.12
C LYS A 272 15.82 2.63 -0.43
N ASN A 273 17.13 2.59 -0.18
CA ASN A 273 18.02 3.69 -0.54
C ASN A 273 18.12 3.82 -2.05
N LYS A 274 18.36 5.04 -2.52
CA LYS A 274 18.35 5.37 -3.95
C LYS A 274 19.46 4.62 -4.69
N ASP A 275 20.64 4.59 -4.10
CA ASP A 275 21.81 3.91 -4.64
C ASP A 275 21.63 2.40 -4.72
N VAL A 276 21.09 1.78 -3.67
CA VAL A 276 20.79 0.34 -3.64
C VAL A 276 19.75 -0.04 -4.69
N SER A 277 18.69 0.77 -4.80
CA SER A 277 17.62 0.55 -5.79
C SER A 277 18.15 0.63 -7.22
N LEU A 278 18.96 1.65 -7.50
CA LEU A 278 19.65 1.84 -8.77
C LEU A 278 20.64 0.71 -9.05
N ALA A 279 21.44 0.28 -8.08
CA ALA A 279 22.44 -0.77 -8.25
C ALA A 279 21.81 -2.12 -8.67
N GLU A 280 20.69 -2.48 -8.04
CA GLU A 280 19.90 -3.64 -8.43
C GLU A 280 19.32 -3.50 -9.85
N THR A 281 18.87 -2.30 -10.24
CA THR A 281 18.38 -2.02 -11.60
C THR A 281 19.50 -2.08 -12.64
N LEU A 282 20.68 -1.52 -12.35
CA LEU A 282 21.86 -1.56 -13.22
C LEU A 282 22.32 -2.99 -13.46
N ARG A 283 22.26 -3.85 -12.44
CA ARG A 283 22.54 -5.29 -12.57
C ARG A 283 21.59 -6.04 -13.51
N LEU A 284 20.35 -5.58 -13.67
CA LEU A 284 19.33 -6.26 -14.48
C LEU A 284 19.34 -5.83 -15.96
N ASN A 285 19.94 -4.68 -16.29
CA ASN A 285 19.70 -3.99 -17.56
C ASN A 285 20.75 -4.19 -18.67
N ASP A 286 21.80 -4.98 -18.49
CA ASP A 286 22.72 -5.27 -19.61
C ASP A 286 23.14 -6.76 -19.73
N PRO A 287 22.50 -7.55 -20.63
CA PRO A 287 22.93 -8.91 -20.91
C PRO A 287 24.17 -9.01 -21.83
N ASP A 288 24.64 -7.90 -22.40
CA ASP A 288 25.81 -7.83 -23.29
C ASP A 288 27.01 -7.05 -22.69
N ASP A 289 26.81 -6.34 -21.58
CA ASP A 289 27.88 -5.70 -20.79
C ASP A 289 28.22 -6.50 -19.51
N TYR A 290 29.46 -6.96 -19.44
CA TYR A 290 30.02 -7.73 -18.32
C TYR A 290 30.73 -6.82 -17.30
N THR A 291 30.51 -5.50 -17.33
CA THR A 291 31.20 -4.50 -16.50
C THR A 291 30.86 -4.61 -15.00
N HIS A 292 29.64 -5.01 -14.63
CA HIS A 292 29.20 -5.08 -13.22
C HIS A 292 29.07 -6.52 -12.71
N THR A 293 30.20 -7.21 -12.56
CA THR A 293 30.20 -8.59 -12.04
C THR A 293 29.91 -8.72 -10.55
N SER A 294 30.00 -7.62 -9.79
CA SER A 294 29.72 -7.57 -8.34
C SER A 294 28.69 -6.49 -7.99
N PHE A 295 27.99 -6.64 -6.86
CA PHE A 295 27.02 -5.64 -6.41
C PHE A 295 27.71 -4.34 -6.02
N GLN A 296 28.90 -4.44 -5.44
CA GLN A 296 29.71 -3.29 -5.06
C GLN A 296 30.01 -2.37 -6.26
N ASP A 297 30.39 -2.95 -7.40
CA ASP A 297 30.70 -2.16 -8.60
C ASP A 297 29.45 -1.42 -9.12
N ALA A 298 28.27 -2.04 -9.01
CA ALA A 298 27.00 -1.42 -9.39
C ALA A 298 26.54 -0.36 -8.37
N LEU A 299 26.84 -0.56 -7.08
CA LEU A 299 26.54 0.40 -6.03
C LEU A 299 27.42 1.65 -6.14
N ASP A 300 28.71 1.48 -6.41
CA ASP A 300 29.63 2.60 -6.61
C ASP A 300 29.21 3.44 -7.82
N GLU A 301 28.80 2.82 -8.94
CA GLU A 301 28.25 3.54 -10.09
C GLU A 301 26.91 4.21 -9.77
N ALA A 302 25.99 3.52 -9.08
CA ALA A 302 24.72 4.09 -8.67
C ALA A 302 24.90 5.36 -7.82
N ARG A 303 25.92 5.39 -6.96
CA ARG A 303 26.30 6.56 -6.18
C ARG A 303 26.84 7.70 -7.05
N GLU A 304 27.57 7.41 -8.13
CA GLU A 304 28.00 8.42 -9.11
C GLU A 304 26.84 9.01 -9.92
N LEU A 305 25.71 8.29 -10.02
CA LEU A 305 24.49 8.78 -10.66
C LEU A 305 23.67 9.72 -9.76
N ILE A 306 23.94 9.77 -8.46
CA ILE A 306 23.26 10.65 -7.51
C ILE A 306 24.08 11.93 -7.35
N ASP A 307 23.46 13.10 -7.56
CA ASP A 307 24.16 14.37 -7.41
C ASP A 307 24.37 14.78 -5.94
N ASP A 308 25.14 15.85 -5.72
CA ASP A 308 25.43 16.40 -4.37
C ASP A 308 24.16 16.86 -3.61
N GLU A 309 23.02 17.00 -4.29
CA GLU A 309 21.72 17.37 -3.72
C GLU A 309 20.81 16.14 -3.51
N GLY A 310 21.33 14.92 -3.73
CA GLY A 310 20.62 13.65 -3.55
C GLY A 310 19.62 13.34 -4.67
N ARG A 311 19.75 13.98 -5.84
CA ARG A 311 18.84 13.82 -6.98
C ARG A 311 19.39 12.82 -7.99
N VAL A 312 18.46 12.07 -8.56
CA VAL A 312 18.74 11.08 -9.61
C VAL A 312 18.33 11.65 -10.99
N PRO A 313 19.08 11.35 -12.06
CA PRO A 313 18.71 11.67 -13.43
C PRO A 313 17.25 11.33 -13.73
N LYS A 314 16.54 12.27 -14.39
CA LYS A 314 15.08 12.20 -14.61
C LYS A 314 14.62 10.84 -15.17
N HIS A 315 15.33 10.31 -16.16
CA HIS A 315 15.01 9.03 -16.82
C HIS A 315 15.19 7.78 -15.93
N LEU A 316 15.92 7.90 -14.81
CA LEU A 316 16.12 6.80 -13.85
C LEU A 316 15.26 6.95 -12.60
N ARG A 317 14.53 8.05 -12.40
CA ARG A 317 13.76 8.31 -11.16
C ARG A 317 12.75 7.22 -10.82
N ASN A 318 12.14 6.57 -11.81
CA ASN A 318 11.22 5.44 -11.58
C ASN A 318 11.93 4.18 -11.06
N ALA A 319 13.22 4.01 -11.36
CA ALA A 319 14.03 2.89 -10.85
C ALA A 319 14.45 3.09 -9.39
N VAL A 320 14.32 4.31 -8.85
CA VAL A 320 14.77 4.70 -7.52
C VAL A 320 13.74 4.37 -6.44
N GLU A 321 12.47 4.21 -6.79
CA GLU A 321 11.39 3.86 -5.83
C GLU A 321 11.49 2.40 -5.32
N GLY A 322 12.44 1.62 -5.85
CA GLY A 322 13.01 0.45 -5.18
C GLY A 322 12.34 -0.91 -5.43
N HIS A 323 13.08 -1.96 -5.09
CA HIS A 323 12.70 -3.38 -5.23
C HIS A 323 11.78 -3.89 -4.10
N LEU A 324 11.37 -2.98 -3.20
CA LEU A 324 10.41 -3.18 -2.11
C LEU A 324 9.39 -2.01 -2.08
N SER A 325 8.93 -1.60 -3.25
CA SER A 325 8.08 -0.41 -3.43
C SER A 325 6.72 -0.51 -2.74
N ASN A 326 6.22 -1.73 -2.50
CA ASN A 326 4.93 -2.01 -1.86
C ASN A 326 5.04 -2.25 -0.33
N PHE A 327 6.27 -2.20 0.21
CA PHE A 327 6.53 -2.26 1.65
C PHE A 327 6.80 -0.87 2.20
N ASN A 328 6.15 -0.54 3.31
CA ASN A 328 6.79 0.30 4.32
C ASN A 328 7.77 -0.56 5.12
N ILE A 329 8.90 -0.01 5.52
CA ILE A 329 9.88 -0.73 6.36
C ILE A 329 10.14 -0.01 7.68
N SER A 330 10.31 -0.78 8.75
CA SER A 330 10.67 -0.25 10.07
C SER A 330 11.67 -1.13 10.81
N VAL A 331 12.63 -0.50 11.48
CA VAL A 331 13.57 -1.18 12.36
C VAL A 331 12.95 -1.33 13.75
N GLY A 332 12.88 -2.58 14.22
CA GLY A 332 12.46 -2.95 15.56
C GLY A 332 13.60 -2.73 16.56
N VAL A 333 13.65 -1.56 17.18
CA VAL A 333 14.68 -1.16 18.13
C VAL A 333 14.39 -1.75 19.52
N THR A 334 15.46 -2.19 20.19
CA THR A 334 15.44 -2.86 21.51
C THR A 334 16.08 -1.98 22.58
N ASP A 335 15.68 -2.12 23.85
CA ASP A 335 16.25 -1.33 24.94
C ASP A 335 17.73 -1.64 25.15
N ASP A 336 18.18 -2.90 24.97
CA ASP A 336 19.60 -3.25 25.05
C ASP A 336 20.44 -2.54 23.96
N PHE A 337 19.83 -2.22 22.81
CA PHE A 337 20.50 -1.44 21.76
C PHE A 337 20.59 0.04 22.16
N MET A 338 19.50 0.60 22.66
CA MET A 338 19.49 1.99 23.14
C MET A 338 20.45 2.18 24.33
N GLU A 339 20.53 1.22 25.26
CA GLU A 339 21.50 1.23 26.34
C GLU A 339 22.95 1.16 25.81
N ALA A 340 23.21 0.35 24.79
CA ALA A 340 24.53 0.31 24.15
C ALA A 340 24.86 1.65 23.48
N LEU A 341 23.91 2.26 22.77
CA LEU A 341 24.05 3.56 22.12
C LEU A 341 24.37 4.67 23.13
N GLU A 342 23.55 4.80 24.19
CA GLU A 342 23.74 5.81 25.25
C GLU A 342 25.11 5.70 25.95
N ASN A 343 25.63 4.46 26.08
CA ASN A 343 26.90 4.20 26.72
C ASN A 343 28.12 4.27 25.78
N GLY A 344 27.92 4.56 24.49
CA GLY A 344 28.97 4.51 23.47
C GLY A 344 29.60 3.12 23.35
N GLY A 345 28.76 2.08 23.47
CA GLY A 345 29.13 0.68 23.51
C GLY A 345 29.01 -0.03 22.16
N GLU A 346 29.44 -1.29 22.18
CA GLU A 346 29.25 -2.23 21.06
C GLU A 346 27.92 -2.97 21.23
N PHE A 347 27.29 -3.31 20.12
CA PHE A 347 26.06 -4.08 20.06
C PHE A 347 26.28 -5.42 19.35
N THR A 348 25.88 -6.51 20.01
CA THR A 348 26.07 -7.88 19.52
C THR A 348 24.81 -8.40 18.84
N PHE A 349 24.96 -8.92 17.62
CA PHE A 349 23.85 -9.42 16.82
C PHE A 349 23.49 -10.85 17.21
N THR A 350 22.21 -11.20 17.11
CA THR A 350 21.65 -12.50 17.51
C THR A 350 21.20 -13.28 16.29
N ASN A 351 21.61 -14.53 16.17
CA ASN A 351 21.07 -15.42 15.15
C ASN A 351 19.67 -15.91 15.61
N PRO A 352 18.58 -15.61 14.87
CA PRO A 352 17.22 -15.91 15.31
C PRO A 352 16.93 -17.42 15.45
N ARG A 353 17.67 -18.27 14.72
CA ARG A 353 17.52 -19.73 14.78
C ARG A 353 18.12 -20.34 16.04
N THR A 354 19.22 -19.75 16.55
CA THR A 354 19.92 -20.27 17.74
C THR A 354 19.57 -19.51 19.01
N GLY A 355 19.17 -18.25 18.91
CA GLY A 355 19.02 -17.34 20.05
C GLY A 355 20.34 -16.96 20.72
N GLU A 356 21.47 -17.23 20.06
CA GLU A 356 22.83 -16.98 20.55
C GLU A 356 23.50 -15.90 19.68
N PRO A 357 24.62 -15.29 20.13
CA PRO A 357 25.41 -14.38 19.31
C PRO A 357 25.72 -14.96 17.93
N HIS A 358 25.46 -14.18 16.88
CA HIS A 358 25.73 -14.60 15.50
C HIS A 358 27.24 -14.66 15.28
N ILE A 359 27.73 -15.77 14.74
CA ILE A 359 29.14 -15.91 14.39
C ILE A 359 29.30 -15.48 12.94
N ALA A 360 30.12 -14.46 12.68
CA ALA A 360 30.29 -13.89 11.36
C ALA A 360 30.81 -14.93 10.36
N THR A 361 30.10 -15.08 9.24
CA THR A 361 30.52 -15.92 8.10
C THR A 361 31.27 -15.08 7.06
N ALA A 362 31.76 -15.72 6.00
CA ALA A 362 32.35 -14.97 4.88
C ALA A 362 31.30 -14.07 4.21
N GLU A 363 30.07 -14.56 4.10
CA GLU A 363 28.91 -13.86 3.57
C GLU A 363 28.48 -12.70 4.48
N THR A 364 28.53 -12.88 5.81
CA THR A 364 28.32 -11.76 6.75
C THR A 364 29.35 -10.66 6.54
N LYS A 365 30.64 -11.02 6.41
CA LYS A 365 31.70 -10.05 6.18
C LYS A 365 31.52 -9.31 4.85
N GLU A 366 31.19 -10.03 3.77
CA GLU A 366 30.87 -9.46 2.47
C GLU A 366 29.70 -8.46 2.57
N LEU A 367 28.62 -8.83 3.27
CA LEU A 367 27.46 -7.97 3.45
C LEU A 367 27.80 -6.67 4.16
N TYR A 368 28.56 -6.73 5.26
CA TYR A 368 28.94 -5.54 6.02
C TYR A 368 30.01 -4.71 5.29
N GLU A 369 30.88 -5.33 4.50
CA GLU A 369 31.83 -4.63 3.63
C GLU A 369 31.10 -3.73 2.60
N MET A 370 29.93 -4.17 2.09
CA MET A 370 29.15 -3.39 1.12
C MET A 370 28.66 -2.04 1.66
N PHE A 371 28.42 -1.98 2.97
CA PHE A 371 27.91 -0.79 3.67
C PHE A 371 29.00 -0.13 4.52
N GLY A 372 30.28 -0.41 4.24
CA GLY A 372 31.41 0.27 4.90
C GLY A 372 31.76 -0.23 6.30
N LEU A 373 31.03 -1.22 6.84
CA LEU A 373 31.20 -1.75 8.20
C LEU A 373 32.11 -2.99 8.28
N GLY A 374 32.73 -3.40 7.16
CA GLY A 374 33.55 -4.60 7.08
C GLY A 374 34.76 -4.65 8.01
N GLU A 375 35.25 -3.49 8.48
CA GLU A 375 36.37 -3.44 9.43
C GLU A 375 35.99 -3.92 10.84
N HIS A 376 34.70 -3.89 11.17
CA HIS A 376 34.16 -4.40 12.43
C HIS A 376 33.90 -5.91 12.39
N VAL A 377 33.97 -6.54 11.21
CA VAL A 377 33.58 -7.95 11.02
C VAL A 377 34.79 -8.85 10.78
N GLU A 378 35.02 -9.79 11.71
CA GLU A 378 36.03 -10.85 11.56
C GLU A 378 35.37 -12.23 11.49
N VAL A 379 35.68 -12.98 10.43
CA VAL A 379 35.06 -14.28 10.16
C VAL A 379 35.41 -15.28 11.27
N GLY A 380 34.37 -15.89 11.85
CA GLY A 380 34.50 -16.85 12.94
C GLY A 380 34.47 -16.25 14.35
N GLU A 381 34.34 -14.93 14.48
CA GLU A 381 34.10 -14.23 15.75
C GLU A 381 32.61 -13.84 15.89
N GLU A 382 32.20 -13.46 17.11
CA GLU A 382 30.85 -12.93 17.35
C GLU A 382 30.70 -11.59 16.61
N LEU A 383 29.62 -11.44 15.85
CA LEU A 383 29.30 -10.22 15.14
C LEU A 383 28.88 -9.15 16.15
N SER A 384 29.70 -8.11 16.26
CA SER A 384 29.47 -6.97 17.15
C SER A 384 30.08 -5.73 16.51
N ILE A 385 29.33 -4.62 16.49
CA ILE A 385 29.78 -3.33 15.97
C ILE A 385 29.40 -2.21 16.96
N PRO A 386 30.00 -1.01 16.89
CA PRO A 386 29.57 0.13 17.70
C PRO A 386 28.09 0.45 17.42
N ALA A 387 27.29 0.62 18.48
CA ALA A 387 25.86 0.90 18.34
C ALA A 387 25.60 2.24 17.60
N GLU A 388 26.52 3.19 17.74
CA GLU A 388 26.49 4.49 17.07
C GLU A 388 26.53 4.37 15.54
N GLU A 389 27.38 3.49 14.99
CA GLU A 389 27.47 3.29 13.53
C GLU A 389 26.14 2.79 12.96
N LEU A 390 25.52 1.80 13.61
CA LEU A 390 24.22 1.27 13.17
C LEU A 390 23.08 2.29 13.33
N TRP A 391 23.14 3.12 14.38
CA TRP A 391 22.15 4.16 14.60
C TRP A 391 22.25 5.25 13.54
N ASP A 392 23.47 5.65 13.20
CA ASP A 392 23.72 6.64 12.16
C ASP A 392 23.20 6.16 10.79
N ASP A 393 23.38 4.87 10.44
CA ASP A 393 22.80 4.28 9.22
C ASP A 393 21.25 4.34 9.20
N ILE A 394 20.60 4.06 10.34
CA ILE A 394 19.13 4.13 10.47
C ILE A 394 18.65 5.57 10.24
N VAL A 395 19.31 6.54 10.90
CA VAL A 395 18.96 7.95 10.81
C VAL A 395 19.21 8.48 9.39
N GLU A 396 20.33 8.11 8.77
CA GLU A 396 20.68 8.52 7.41
C GLU A 396 19.67 8.00 6.39
N GLY A 397 19.30 6.71 6.45
CA GLY A 397 18.26 6.15 5.59
C GLY A 397 16.95 6.94 5.70
N ALA A 398 16.46 7.11 6.94
CA ALA A 398 15.21 7.82 7.18
C ALA A 398 15.24 9.29 6.70
N HIS A 399 16.39 9.95 6.83
CA HIS A 399 16.60 11.32 6.35
C HIS A 399 16.68 11.43 4.82
N GLU A 400 17.19 10.39 4.15
CA GLU A 400 17.38 10.37 2.69
C GLU A 400 16.07 10.11 1.92
N ASN A 401 15.23 9.18 2.38
CA ASN A 401 14.06 8.69 1.63
C ASN A 401 12.76 8.54 2.46
N GLY A 402 12.81 8.84 3.76
CA GLY A 402 11.72 8.68 4.73
C GLY A 402 11.61 7.29 5.39
N GLU A 403 12.57 6.39 5.13
CA GLU A 403 12.58 5.00 5.60
C GLU A 403 14.01 4.51 5.93
N PRO A 404 14.19 3.60 6.91
CA PRO A 404 13.15 2.93 7.67
C PRO A 404 12.54 3.82 8.76
N GLY A 405 11.28 3.56 9.08
CA GLY A 405 10.72 4.01 10.35
C GLY A 405 11.35 3.28 11.54
N VAL A 406 11.05 3.72 12.75
CA VAL A 406 11.49 3.04 13.98
C VAL A 406 10.27 2.57 14.77
N ILE A 407 10.31 1.34 15.26
CA ILE A 407 9.33 0.82 16.23
C ILE A 407 10.06 0.26 17.46
N TYR A 408 9.69 0.76 18.65
CA TYR A 408 10.25 0.34 19.92
C TYR A 408 9.50 -0.90 20.44
N LEU A 409 9.80 -2.06 19.84
CA LEU A 409 9.08 -3.33 20.08
C LEU A 409 9.04 -3.72 21.56
N GLU A 410 10.11 -3.44 22.31
CA GLU A 410 10.14 -3.77 23.74
C GLU A 410 9.20 -2.90 24.56
N ARG A 411 9.06 -1.61 24.22
CA ARG A 411 8.05 -0.74 24.84
C ARG A 411 6.64 -1.20 24.50
N VAL A 412 6.38 -1.51 23.23
CA VAL A 412 5.10 -2.08 22.78
C VAL A 412 4.73 -3.30 23.62
N ASN A 413 5.65 -4.24 23.79
CA ASN A 413 5.42 -5.46 24.56
C ASN A 413 5.32 -5.23 26.08
N LYS A 414 6.11 -4.31 26.66
CA LYS A 414 6.02 -3.94 28.09
C LYS A 414 4.68 -3.29 28.43
N GLN A 415 4.15 -2.48 27.51
CA GLN A 415 2.87 -1.78 27.67
C GLN A 415 1.67 -2.58 27.17
N HIS A 416 1.87 -3.77 26.61
CA HIS A 416 0.79 -4.68 26.20
C HIS A 416 -0.11 -5.06 27.38
N SER A 417 -1.37 -5.36 27.10
CA SER A 417 -2.31 -6.03 28.01
C SER A 417 -1.86 -7.41 28.54
N PHE A 418 -0.84 -8.05 27.95
CA PHE A 418 -0.24 -9.27 28.48
C PHE A 418 1.17 -9.02 29.02
N ASP A 419 1.56 -9.84 29.99
CA ASP A 419 2.95 -9.97 30.42
C ASP A 419 3.63 -11.00 29.52
N VAL A 420 4.30 -10.53 28.47
CA VAL A 420 4.88 -11.39 27.42
C VAL A 420 6.07 -12.21 27.89
N ASP A 421 6.61 -11.95 29.09
CA ASP A 421 7.63 -12.81 29.70
C ASP A 421 6.99 -14.04 30.37
N LYS A 422 5.78 -13.88 30.92
CA LYS A 422 4.97 -14.99 31.44
C LYS A 422 4.20 -15.72 30.34
N HIS A 423 3.78 -15.00 29.31
CA HIS A 423 2.97 -15.49 28.21
C HIS A 423 3.61 -15.11 26.85
N PRO A 424 4.69 -15.81 26.45
CA PRO A 424 5.45 -15.45 25.24
C PRO A 424 4.67 -15.57 23.93
N ASP A 425 3.57 -16.33 23.91
CA ASP A 425 2.71 -16.48 22.73
C ASP A 425 1.91 -15.20 22.41
N HIS A 426 1.84 -14.24 23.34
CA HIS A 426 1.24 -12.90 23.15
C HIS A 426 2.27 -11.83 22.77
N ARG A 427 3.50 -12.22 22.40
CA ARG A 427 4.53 -11.26 22.02
C ARG A 427 4.21 -10.66 20.65
N ILE A 428 4.13 -9.33 20.60
CA ILE A 428 4.01 -8.58 19.35
C ILE A 428 5.38 -8.54 18.66
N LEU A 429 5.43 -8.99 17.41
CA LEU A 429 6.67 -9.12 16.62
C LEU A 429 6.82 -8.04 15.54
N ALA A 430 5.70 -7.48 15.09
CA ALA A 430 5.61 -6.48 14.03
C ALA A 430 4.39 -5.56 14.23
N THR A 431 4.23 -4.62 13.31
CA THR A 431 3.07 -3.73 13.24
C THR A 431 2.44 -3.82 11.86
N ASN A 432 1.20 -3.35 11.75
CA ASN A 432 0.50 -3.16 10.49
C ASN A 432 1.18 -2.07 9.59
N PRO A 433 0.78 -1.93 8.31
CA PRO A 433 1.35 -0.98 7.34
C PRO A 433 1.59 0.47 7.81
N CYS A 434 0.74 1.01 8.68
CA CYS A 434 0.81 2.41 9.10
C CYS A 434 1.41 2.61 10.50
N GLY A 435 1.83 1.54 11.18
CA GLY A 435 2.53 1.61 12.47
C GLY A 435 1.66 1.86 13.70
N GLU A 436 0.36 2.09 13.54
CA GLU A 436 -0.58 2.43 14.61
C GLU A 436 -1.13 1.20 15.36
N GLN A 437 -1.06 0.03 14.74
CA GLN A 437 -1.46 -1.25 15.32
C GLN A 437 -0.30 -2.24 15.31
N PRO A 438 0.52 -2.25 16.38
CA PRO A 438 1.29 -3.42 16.73
C PRO A 438 0.31 -4.54 17.10
N LEU A 439 0.40 -5.68 16.41
CA LEU A 439 -0.58 -6.77 16.45
C LEU A 439 0.10 -8.08 16.84
N GLU A 440 -0.63 -8.94 17.55
CA GLU A 440 -0.23 -10.35 17.67
C GLU A 440 -0.31 -11.04 16.30
N GLU A 441 0.38 -12.17 16.16
CA GLU A 441 0.27 -13.03 14.97
C GLU A 441 -1.19 -13.46 14.76
N TYR A 442 -1.68 -13.31 13.52
CA TYR A 442 -3.07 -13.51 13.08
C TYR A 442 -4.10 -12.52 13.65
N GLU A 443 -3.69 -11.47 14.36
CA GLU A 443 -4.62 -10.45 14.86
C GLU A 443 -4.99 -9.43 13.78
N ALA A 444 -6.12 -8.74 13.96
CA ALA A 444 -6.66 -7.76 13.00
C ALA A 444 -6.89 -6.37 13.60
N CYS A 445 -6.83 -5.38 12.71
CA CYS A 445 -6.99 -3.97 12.99
C CYS A 445 -8.44 -3.51 12.73
N ASN A 446 -9.26 -3.47 13.78
CA ASN A 446 -10.66 -3.00 13.74
C ASN A 446 -10.73 -1.54 14.17
N LEU A 447 -10.93 -0.61 13.23
CA LEU A 447 -10.72 0.82 13.46
C LEU A 447 -11.98 1.66 13.30
N GLY A 448 -12.10 2.68 14.14
CA GLY A 448 -13.07 3.75 14.02
C GLY A 448 -12.61 4.99 14.76
N HIS A 449 -13.15 6.15 14.39
CA HIS A 449 -12.54 7.42 14.76
C HIS A 449 -13.60 8.43 15.20
N ILE A 450 -13.41 9.00 16.39
CA ILE A 450 -14.21 10.11 16.90
C ILE A 450 -13.77 11.38 16.18
N ASN A 451 -14.72 12.14 15.67
CA ASN A 451 -14.43 13.44 15.07
C ASN A 451 -14.40 14.52 16.16
N LEU A 452 -13.19 14.96 16.52
CA LEU A 452 -13.01 16.02 17.51
C LEU A 452 -13.40 17.40 16.96
N SER A 453 -13.43 17.58 15.64
CA SER A 453 -13.74 18.88 15.04
C SER A 453 -15.19 19.32 15.29
N THR A 454 -16.09 18.42 15.69
CA THR A 454 -17.49 18.74 16.00
C THR A 454 -17.81 18.66 17.49
N LEU A 455 -16.79 18.61 18.36
CA LEU A 455 -16.95 18.31 19.80
C LEU A 455 -16.89 19.52 20.75
N ALA A 456 -16.27 20.63 20.33
CA ALA A 456 -16.18 21.83 21.17
C ALA A 456 -17.58 22.32 21.59
N ASP A 457 -17.72 22.82 22.82
CA ASP A 457 -18.98 23.38 23.32
C ASP A 457 -19.42 24.61 22.50
N LEU A 458 -20.73 24.88 22.42
CA LEU A 458 -21.23 26.05 21.68
C LEU A 458 -20.85 27.38 22.31
N GLU A 459 -20.59 27.40 23.61
CA GLU A 459 -20.11 28.54 24.39
C GLU A 459 -18.61 28.40 24.73
N ALA A 460 -17.87 27.52 24.03
CA ALA A 460 -16.47 27.27 24.29
C ALA A 460 -15.66 28.58 24.31
N PRO A 461 -14.92 28.88 25.39
CA PRO A 461 -14.10 30.06 25.45
C PRO A 461 -12.84 29.93 24.59
N ASP A 462 -12.33 31.05 24.10
CA ASP A 462 -11.00 31.11 23.49
C ASP A 462 -9.94 30.97 24.60
N TRP A 463 -9.03 30.00 24.47
CA TRP A 463 -7.99 29.74 25.47
C TRP A 463 -7.14 30.96 25.79
N ARG A 464 -6.79 31.78 24.80
CA ARG A 464 -5.92 32.96 25.01
C ARG A 464 -6.60 33.95 25.94
N VAL A 465 -7.90 34.17 25.73
CA VAL A 465 -8.72 35.06 26.58
C VAL A 465 -8.97 34.44 27.94
N TRP A 466 -9.36 33.17 27.97
CA TRP A 466 -9.68 32.46 29.21
C TRP A 466 -8.46 32.39 30.15
N TYR A 467 -7.29 32.06 29.61
CA TYR A 467 -6.06 31.93 30.37
C TYR A 467 -5.54 33.27 30.90
N ASP A 468 -5.72 34.37 30.15
CA ASP A 468 -5.40 35.71 30.66
C ASP A 468 -6.27 36.11 31.87
N GLU A 469 -7.51 35.61 31.93
CA GLU A 469 -8.44 35.88 33.04
C GLU A 469 -8.25 34.91 34.23
N HIS A 470 -7.96 33.64 33.98
CA HIS A 470 -8.02 32.57 34.98
C HIS A 470 -6.68 31.85 35.24
N GLY A 471 -5.68 32.00 34.37
CA GLY A 471 -4.43 31.23 34.43
C GLY A 471 -3.64 31.43 35.73
N GLU A 472 -3.72 32.61 36.36
CA GLU A 472 -3.09 32.87 37.67
C GLU A 472 -3.79 32.17 38.85
N GLU A 473 -4.97 31.56 38.63
CA GLU A 473 -5.73 30.84 39.67
C GLU A 473 -5.26 29.40 39.89
N TYR A 474 -4.50 28.83 38.95
CA TYR A 474 -4.05 27.44 38.96
C TYR A 474 -2.55 27.31 39.27
N ASP A 475 -2.16 26.19 39.87
CA ASP A 475 -0.79 25.95 40.31
C ASP A 475 0.16 25.58 39.16
N ASP A 476 -0.39 24.98 38.08
CA ASP A 476 0.34 24.55 36.89
C ASP A 476 -0.58 24.52 35.64
N LEU A 477 0.02 24.28 34.48
CA LEU A 477 -0.67 24.25 33.19
C LEU A 477 -1.67 23.10 33.09
N GLU A 478 -1.35 21.93 33.66
CA GLU A 478 -2.23 20.76 33.65
C GLU A 478 -3.57 21.07 34.32
N ALA A 479 -3.53 21.67 35.52
CA ALA A 479 -4.74 22.06 36.24
C ALA A 479 -5.51 23.20 35.55
N ALA A 480 -4.81 24.13 34.87
CA ALA A 480 -5.46 25.18 34.10
C ALA A 480 -6.18 24.62 32.86
N VAL A 481 -5.55 23.66 32.16
CA VAL A 481 -6.14 23.00 30.99
C VAL A 481 -7.34 22.14 31.40
N ASP A 482 -7.23 21.39 32.50
CA ASP A 482 -8.34 20.57 33.02
C ASP A 482 -9.59 21.44 33.26
N ALA A 483 -9.43 22.55 33.99
CA ALA A 483 -10.53 23.48 34.24
C ALA A 483 -11.05 24.20 32.98
N PHE A 484 -10.19 24.48 32.01
CA PHE A 484 -10.63 25.03 30.72
C PHE A 484 -11.45 24.02 29.91
N LEU A 485 -11.02 22.76 29.85
CA LEU A 485 -11.72 21.73 29.10
C LEU A 485 -13.13 21.49 29.65
N GLU A 486 -13.34 21.60 30.97
CA GLU A 486 -14.68 21.54 31.58
C GLU A 486 -15.66 22.57 31.01
N GLU A 487 -15.17 23.72 30.54
CA GLU A 487 -15.98 24.78 29.91
C GLU A 487 -15.98 24.69 28.38
N ALA A 488 -14.95 24.10 27.77
CA ALA A 488 -14.71 24.17 26.33
C ALA A 488 -15.14 22.92 25.55
N ILE A 489 -15.35 21.78 26.22
CA ILE A 489 -15.72 20.50 25.59
C ILE A 489 -17.11 20.07 26.05
N ASP A 490 -17.95 19.64 25.09
CA ASP A 490 -19.19 18.94 25.41
C ASP A 490 -18.89 17.50 25.85
N PHE A 491 -18.63 17.31 27.15
CA PHE A 491 -18.27 16.00 27.71
C PHE A 491 -19.42 14.98 27.67
N GLU A 492 -20.69 15.41 27.69
CA GLU A 492 -21.82 14.49 27.55
C GLU A 492 -21.81 13.85 26.16
N GLU A 493 -21.60 14.68 25.13
CA GLU A 493 -21.45 14.22 23.76
C GLU A 493 -20.14 13.45 23.55
N PHE A 494 -19.05 13.84 24.23
CA PHE A 494 -17.78 13.13 24.15
C PHE A 494 -17.88 11.70 24.66
N ASP A 495 -18.46 11.53 25.85
CA ASP A 495 -18.67 10.23 26.48
C ASP A 495 -19.58 9.35 25.63
N ARG A 496 -20.69 9.90 25.10
CA ARG A 496 -21.57 9.19 24.17
C ARG A 496 -20.82 8.66 22.95
N ARG A 497 -19.96 9.48 22.32
CA ARG A 497 -19.16 9.06 21.16
C ARG A 497 -18.18 7.95 21.50
N ILE A 498 -17.55 8.00 22.68
CA ILE A 498 -16.60 6.98 23.13
C ILE A 498 -17.33 5.66 23.40
N GLU A 499 -18.44 5.71 24.15
CA GLU A 499 -19.25 4.54 24.50
C GLU A 499 -19.79 3.84 23.25
N MET A 500 -20.46 4.61 22.39
CA MET A 500 -21.07 4.07 21.20
C MET A 500 -20.05 3.67 20.14
N GLY A 501 -18.94 4.40 19.99
CA GLY A 501 -17.82 4.02 19.12
C GLY A 501 -17.17 2.70 19.56
N THR A 502 -16.99 2.51 20.87
CA THR A 502 -16.49 1.25 21.45
C THR A 502 -17.46 0.09 21.17
N ARG A 503 -18.75 0.28 21.40
CA ARG A 503 -19.79 -0.72 21.08
C ARG A 503 -19.87 -1.03 19.58
N PHE A 504 -19.77 -0.02 18.72
CA PHE A 504 -19.75 -0.17 17.27
C PHE A 504 -18.60 -1.09 16.85
N LEU A 505 -17.38 -0.81 17.33
CA LEU A 505 -16.21 -1.62 16.99
C LEU A 505 -16.27 -3.04 17.57
N GLU A 506 -16.86 -3.23 18.74
CA GLU A 506 -17.11 -4.58 19.29
C GLU A 506 -18.09 -5.37 18.41
N ASN A 507 -19.12 -4.71 17.88
CA ASN A 507 -20.04 -5.32 16.93
C ASN A 507 -19.34 -5.60 15.58
N VAL A 508 -18.42 -4.75 15.13
CA VAL A 508 -17.57 -4.99 13.94
C VAL A 508 -16.75 -6.27 14.11
N VAL A 509 -16.16 -6.53 15.29
CA VAL A 509 -15.44 -7.79 15.57
C VAL A 509 -16.36 -9.01 15.35
N THR A 510 -17.62 -8.93 15.76
CA THR A 510 -18.61 -10.00 15.61
C THR A 510 -19.11 -10.14 14.17
N MET A 511 -19.25 -9.02 13.46
CA MET A 511 -19.82 -8.97 12.11
C MET A 511 -18.78 -9.15 11.00
N SER A 512 -17.49 -9.19 11.32
CA SER A 512 -16.43 -9.39 10.32
C SER A 512 -16.37 -10.82 9.83
N ASP A 513 -16.02 -10.99 8.56
CA ASP A 513 -15.67 -12.27 7.93
C ASP A 513 -14.22 -12.20 7.45
N PHE A 514 -13.47 -13.29 7.59
CA PHE A 514 -12.04 -13.30 7.28
C PHE A 514 -11.68 -14.42 6.30
N PRO A 515 -10.76 -14.18 5.36
CA PRO A 515 -10.38 -15.18 4.37
C PRO A 515 -9.45 -16.28 4.93
N VAL A 516 -8.90 -16.08 6.14
CA VAL A 516 -7.98 -17.01 6.81
C VAL A 516 -8.57 -17.39 8.18
N GLU A 517 -8.79 -18.69 8.39
CA GLU A 517 -9.45 -19.23 9.59
C GLU A 517 -8.69 -18.90 10.89
N LYS A 518 -7.36 -18.90 10.86
CA LYS A 518 -6.53 -18.52 12.01
C LYS A 518 -6.76 -17.07 12.44
N ILE A 519 -6.95 -16.17 11.47
CA ILE A 519 -7.27 -14.76 11.73
C ILE A 519 -8.65 -14.66 12.38
N GLU A 520 -9.64 -15.34 11.82
CA GLU A 520 -11.00 -15.38 12.38
C GLU A 520 -11.01 -15.87 13.83
N GLN A 521 -10.26 -16.94 14.12
CA GLN A 521 -10.11 -17.48 15.47
C GLN A 521 -9.44 -16.47 16.41
N LYS A 522 -8.26 -15.95 16.05
CA LYS A 522 -7.51 -15.01 16.90
C LYS A 522 -8.30 -13.73 17.17
N VAL A 523 -8.96 -13.17 16.15
CA VAL A 523 -9.82 -11.98 16.31
C VAL A 523 -10.98 -12.23 17.27
N ARG A 524 -11.60 -13.42 17.23
CA ARG A 524 -12.67 -13.79 18.16
C ARG A 524 -12.19 -13.96 19.59
N GLU A 525 -11.02 -14.57 19.77
CA GLU A 525 -10.39 -14.82 21.07
C GLU A 525 -9.98 -13.51 21.76
N MET A 526 -9.34 -12.60 21.02
CA MET A 526 -8.71 -11.40 21.57
C MET A 526 -9.60 -10.15 21.54
N ARG A 527 -10.47 -10.06 20.52
CA ARG A 527 -11.45 -8.98 20.33
C ARG A 527 -10.84 -7.58 20.31
N LYS A 528 -9.64 -7.42 19.75
CA LYS A 528 -8.97 -6.12 19.63
C LYS A 528 -9.80 -5.10 18.86
N ILE A 529 -9.87 -3.88 19.37
CA ILE A 529 -10.42 -2.71 18.67
C ILE A 529 -9.44 -1.54 18.77
N GLY A 530 -9.59 -0.59 17.85
CA GLY A 530 -8.82 0.65 17.80
C GLY A 530 -9.73 1.84 17.60
N LEU A 531 -10.28 2.36 18.70
CA LEU A 531 -10.95 3.64 18.74
C LEU A 531 -9.91 4.76 18.73
N GLY A 532 -9.95 5.61 17.70
CA GLY A 532 -9.07 6.74 17.55
C GLY A 532 -9.80 8.05 17.36
N ILE A 533 -9.06 9.05 16.87
CA ILE A 533 -9.56 10.39 16.63
C ILE A 533 -9.29 10.86 15.20
N MET A 534 -10.02 11.88 14.78
CA MET A 534 -9.72 12.75 13.66
C MET A 534 -10.09 14.20 14.02
N GLY A 535 -9.61 15.17 13.26
CA GLY A 535 -10.01 16.57 13.43
C GLY A 535 -9.35 17.31 14.60
N LEU A 536 -8.24 16.79 15.14
CA LEU A 536 -7.54 17.40 16.28
C LEU A 536 -7.11 18.85 15.98
N ALA A 537 -6.54 19.11 14.80
CA ALA A 537 -6.09 20.45 14.42
C ALA A 537 -7.25 21.46 14.36
N GLN A 538 -8.41 21.06 13.81
CA GLN A 538 -9.59 21.92 13.78
C GLN A 538 -10.18 22.14 15.17
N LEU A 539 -10.09 21.16 16.09
CA LEU A 539 -10.47 21.38 17.48
C LEU A 539 -9.58 22.45 18.13
N TYR A 540 -8.26 22.38 17.97
CA TYR A 540 -7.36 23.40 18.55
C TYR A 540 -7.68 24.82 18.08
N ILE A 541 -7.98 24.99 16.78
CA ILE A 541 -8.37 26.31 16.27
C ILE A 541 -9.68 26.78 16.93
N GLN A 542 -10.67 25.89 17.10
CA GLN A 542 -11.93 26.22 17.79
C GLN A 542 -11.72 26.61 19.26
N LEU A 543 -10.69 26.05 19.90
CA LEU A 543 -10.31 26.35 21.29
C LEU A 543 -9.36 27.55 21.42
N GLY A 544 -8.97 28.20 20.32
CA GLY A 544 -8.02 29.32 20.35
C GLY A 544 -6.59 28.90 20.69
N MET A 545 -6.16 27.72 20.24
CA MET A 545 -4.83 27.16 20.54
C MET A 545 -4.00 26.92 19.28
N GLU A 546 -2.70 27.19 19.39
CA GLU A 546 -1.71 26.87 18.36
C GLU A 546 -1.34 25.38 18.39
N TYR A 547 -1.31 24.74 17.21
CA TYR A 547 -0.90 23.35 17.07
C TYR A 547 0.56 23.16 17.50
N GLY A 548 0.85 22.11 18.29
CA GLY A 548 2.23 21.80 18.71
C GLY A 548 2.73 22.61 19.92
N SER A 549 1.98 23.61 20.38
CA SER A 549 2.27 24.33 21.62
C SER A 549 2.21 23.42 22.86
N GLU A 550 2.87 23.83 23.95
CA GLU A 550 2.83 23.08 25.22
C GLU A 550 1.39 22.89 25.73
N THR A 551 0.55 23.92 25.59
CA THR A 551 -0.87 23.87 25.94
C THR A 551 -1.64 22.89 25.07
N SER A 552 -1.51 22.94 23.75
CA SER A 552 -2.28 22.02 22.89
C SER A 552 -1.80 20.57 23.07
N ASN A 553 -0.51 20.35 23.34
CA ASN A 553 0.00 19.04 23.75
C ASN A 553 -0.60 18.56 25.08
N GLU A 554 -0.81 19.44 26.06
CA GLU A 554 -1.53 19.10 27.29
C GLU A 554 -2.98 18.68 26.99
N VAL A 555 -3.69 19.43 26.15
CA VAL A 555 -5.06 19.08 25.73
C VAL A 555 -5.11 17.72 25.04
N ALA A 556 -4.23 17.44 24.08
CA ALA A 556 -4.14 16.13 23.43
C ALA A 556 -3.96 15.01 24.45
N ARG A 557 -3.10 15.22 25.46
CA ARG A 557 -2.84 14.24 26.51
C ARG A 557 -4.09 13.95 27.33
N GLN A 558 -4.80 14.99 27.78
CA GLN A 558 -5.99 14.83 28.60
C GLN A 558 -7.15 14.20 27.81
N LEU A 559 -7.42 14.69 26.60
CA LEU A 559 -8.49 14.14 25.75
C LEU A 559 -8.24 12.67 25.39
N MET A 560 -7.02 12.31 24.99
CA MET A 560 -6.72 10.90 24.68
C MET A 560 -6.74 10.03 25.94
N THR A 561 -6.30 10.54 27.09
CA THR A 561 -6.38 9.80 28.37
C THR A 561 -7.84 9.52 28.73
N HIS A 562 -8.73 10.52 28.56
CA HIS A 562 -10.17 10.36 28.77
C HIS A 562 -10.77 9.31 27.84
N ILE A 563 -10.45 9.34 26.54
CA ILE A 563 -10.87 8.31 25.56
C ILE A 563 -10.42 6.92 26.02
N ASN A 564 -9.18 6.79 26.50
CA ASN A 564 -8.62 5.52 26.95
C ASN A 564 -9.34 4.95 28.18
N HIS A 565 -9.64 5.81 29.16
CA HIS A 565 -10.30 5.39 30.40
C HIS A 565 -11.76 5.04 30.14
N THR A 566 -12.48 5.90 29.41
CA THR A 566 -13.91 5.71 29.11
C THR A 566 -14.14 4.53 28.15
N SER A 567 -13.28 4.29 27.15
CA SER A 567 -13.39 3.12 26.27
C SER A 567 -13.13 1.81 27.02
N LYS A 568 -12.20 1.78 27.98
CA LYS A 568 -11.99 0.61 28.84
C LYS A 568 -13.13 0.38 29.82
N TRP A 569 -13.69 1.45 30.38
CA TRP A 569 -14.89 1.34 31.20
C TRP A 569 -16.05 0.76 30.38
N THR A 570 -16.27 1.26 29.17
CA THR A 570 -17.27 0.72 28.25
C THR A 570 -17.00 -0.75 27.92
N SER A 571 -15.75 -1.12 27.66
CA SER A 571 -15.35 -2.51 27.41
C SER A 571 -15.60 -3.41 28.63
N HIS A 572 -15.42 -2.88 29.85
CA HIS A 572 -15.75 -3.58 31.09
C HIS A 572 -17.26 -3.82 31.21
N GLU A 573 -18.09 -2.81 30.96
CA GLU A 573 -19.55 -2.97 30.96
C GLU A 573 -20.03 -3.96 29.89
N LEU A 574 -19.41 -3.94 28.71
CA LEU A 574 -19.66 -4.93 27.66
C LEU A 574 -19.22 -6.33 28.10
N ALA A 575 -18.16 -6.47 28.90
CA ALA A 575 -17.73 -7.76 29.46
C ALA A 575 -18.74 -8.32 30.45
N GLU A 576 -19.34 -7.47 31.29
CA GLU A 576 -20.42 -7.89 32.21
C GLU A 576 -21.67 -8.35 31.44
N GLN A 577 -21.91 -7.79 30.26
CA GLN A 577 -23.08 -8.08 29.43
C GLN A 577 -22.88 -9.27 28.48
N ARG A 578 -21.67 -9.42 27.91
CA ARG A 578 -21.36 -10.31 26.78
C ARG A 578 -20.27 -11.35 27.10
N GLY A 579 -19.70 -11.30 28.31
CA GLY A 579 -18.51 -12.05 28.70
C GLY A 579 -17.21 -11.36 28.30
N SER A 580 -16.11 -11.63 29.01
CA SER A 580 -14.78 -11.13 28.67
C SER A 580 -14.24 -11.73 27.37
N PHE A 581 -13.14 -11.17 26.85
CA PHE A 581 -12.35 -11.87 25.82
C PHE A 581 -11.78 -13.19 26.37
N GLU A 582 -11.45 -14.13 25.49
CA GLU A 582 -11.21 -15.53 25.85
C GLU A 582 -9.97 -15.70 26.74
N GLU A 583 -8.89 -14.99 26.43
CA GLU A 583 -7.61 -15.03 27.15
C GLU A 583 -7.52 -14.02 28.32
N TRP A 584 -8.65 -13.54 28.84
CA TRP A 584 -8.66 -12.52 29.91
C TRP A 584 -7.91 -12.96 31.17
N ASP A 585 -8.03 -14.22 31.57
CA ASP A 585 -7.36 -14.78 32.75
C ASP A 585 -5.82 -14.68 32.68
N SER A 586 -5.26 -14.66 31.47
CA SER A 586 -3.82 -14.54 31.19
C SER A 586 -3.35 -13.07 31.13
N SER A 587 -4.28 -12.12 31.12
CA SER A 587 -3.99 -10.70 30.94
C SER A 587 -3.60 -10.00 32.25
N LYS A 588 -3.00 -8.81 32.13
CA LYS A 588 -2.69 -7.93 33.26
C LYS A 588 -3.96 -7.43 33.96
N TYR A 589 -5.09 -7.35 33.25
CA TYR A 589 -6.38 -6.96 33.82
C TYR A 589 -6.94 -7.98 34.83
N ALA A 590 -6.56 -9.26 34.72
CA ALA A 590 -6.94 -10.28 35.70
C ALA A 590 -6.18 -10.13 37.03
N ASN A 591 -5.06 -9.41 37.05
CA ASN A 591 -4.23 -9.21 38.25
C ASN A 591 -3.79 -7.73 38.44
N PRO A 592 -4.73 -6.77 38.63
CA PRO A 592 -4.41 -5.34 38.70
C PRO A 592 -3.34 -4.98 39.73
N THR A 593 -3.35 -5.62 40.90
CA THR A 593 -2.38 -5.33 41.97
C THR A 593 -0.95 -5.73 41.62
N ASP A 594 -0.76 -6.75 40.78
CA ASP A 594 0.56 -7.19 40.33
C ASP A 594 1.12 -6.25 39.23
N TYR A 595 0.22 -5.57 38.52
CA TYR A 595 0.52 -4.65 37.42
C TYR A 595 0.01 -3.23 37.71
N ARG A 596 0.12 -2.78 38.97
CA ARG A 596 -0.53 -1.55 39.47
C ARG A 596 -0.33 -0.34 38.57
N GLU A 597 0.94 0.02 38.30
CA GLU A 597 1.28 1.23 37.54
C GLU A 597 0.68 1.17 36.13
N TRP A 598 0.74 0.00 35.49
CA TRP A 598 0.15 -0.22 34.18
C TRP A 598 -1.38 -0.13 34.24
N PHE A 599 -2.01 -0.78 35.23
CA PHE A 599 -3.48 -0.80 35.36
C PHE A 599 -4.05 0.59 35.65
N GLU A 600 -3.49 1.30 36.63
CA GLU A 600 -3.92 2.65 37.02
C GLU A 600 -3.73 3.63 35.86
N HIS A 601 -2.61 3.56 35.13
CA HIS A 601 -2.39 4.38 33.94
C HIS A 601 -3.40 4.06 32.82
N GLN A 602 -3.64 2.78 32.56
CA GLN A 602 -4.52 2.37 31.48
C GLN A 602 -5.99 2.65 31.77
N THR A 603 -6.45 2.55 33.02
CA THR A 603 -7.89 2.61 33.38
C THR A 603 -8.31 3.85 34.16
N GLY A 604 -7.39 4.55 34.81
CA GLY A 604 -7.70 5.62 35.77
C GLY A 604 -8.26 5.11 37.11
N LEU A 605 -8.31 3.78 37.32
CA LEU A 605 -8.92 3.15 38.50
C LEU A 605 -7.86 2.66 39.49
N ASP A 606 -8.15 2.73 40.80
CA ASP A 606 -7.27 2.21 41.85
C ASP A 606 -7.21 0.67 41.79
N ALA A 607 -6.00 0.12 41.61
CA ALA A 607 -5.80 -1.32 41.53
C ALA A 607 -6.23 -2.08 42.80
N ASP A 608 -6.26 -1.43 43.97
CA ASP A 608 -6.72 -2.07 45.22
C ASP A 608 -8.24 -2.29 45.24
N GLU A 609 -9.01 -1.47 44.52
CA GLU A 609 -10.46 -1.65 44.37
C GLU A 609 -10.79 -2.82 43.43
N TRP A 610 -9.84 -3.19 42.57
CA TRP A 610 -9.96 -4.23 41.55
C TRP A 610 -9.01 -5.42 41.78
N ALA A 611 -8.65 -5.70 43.04
CA ALA A 611 -7.69 -6.76 43.37
C ALA A 611 -8.11 -8.18 42.92
N ASP A 612 -9.41 -8.41 42.67
CA ASP A 612 -9.96 -9.68 42.17
C ASP A 612 -10.09 -9.73 40.63
N GLY A 613 -9.62 -8.70 39.91
CA GLY A 613 -9.63 -8.60 38.45
C GLY A 613 -10.64 -7.61 37.90
N PHE A 614 -10.29 -6.99 36.76
CA PHE A 614 -11.14 -6.07 35.99
C PHE A 614 -11.53 -6.75 34.67
N ALA A 615 -12.75 -7.28 34.59
CA ALA A 615 -13.23 -7.99 33.41
C ALA A 615 -13.25 -7.04 32.19
N MET A 616 -12.72 -7.47 31.05
CA MET A 616 -12.62 -6.66 29.83
C MET A 616 -13.17 -7.43 28.63
N ARG A 617 -13.90 -6.75 27.75
CA ARG A 617 -14.43 -7.36 26.51
C ARG A 617 -13.40 -7.38 25.40
N ASN A 618 -12.49 -6.41 25.40
CA ASN A 618 -11.47 -6.19 24.38
C ASN A 618 -10.11 -6.08 25.09
N HIS A 619 -9.09 -6.81 24.64
CA HIS A 619 -7.79 -6.72 25.31
C HIS A 619 -7.07 -5.37 25.07
N ASN A 620 -7.38 -4.68 23.98
CA ASN A 620 -6.92 -3.34 23.58
C ASN A 620 -8.07 -2.55 22.96
N THR A 621 -8.04 -1.23 23.11
CA THR A 621 -9.18 -0.34 22.82
C THR A 621 -8.83 0.91 22.01
N THR A 622 -7.61 1.44 22.09
CA THR A 622 -7.28 2.78 21.56
C THR A 622 -6.08 2.79 20.61
N THR A 623 -6.14 3.66 19.60
CA THR A 623 -5.10 3.88 18.58
C THR A 623 -5.30 5.25 17.92
N ILE A 624 -4.35 5.72 17.11
CA ILE A 624 -4.62 6.82 16.17
C ILE A 624 -4.11 6.42 14.79
N ALA A 625 -5.03 6.25 13.85
CA ALA A 625 -4.73 5.91 12.46
C ALA A 625 -4.57 7.18 11.60
N PRO A 626 -4.01 7.07 10.36
CA PRO A 626 -3.85 8.24 9.50
C PRO A 626 -5.19 8.86 9.06
N THR A 627 -6.25 8.05 8.94
CA THR A 627 -7.59 8.45 8.47
C THR A 627 -7.65 9.14 7.10
N GLY A 628 -6.68 8.92 6.21
CA GLY A 628 -6.52 9.71 4.98
C GLY A 628 -7.78 9.90 4.12
N THR A 629 -8.54 8.82 3.82
CA THR A 629 -9.82 8.96 3.08
C THR A 629 -11.02 9.19 3.99
N THR A 630 -11.03 8.63 5.20
CA THR A 630 -12.17 8.74 6.13
C THR A 630 -12.30 10.13 6.73
N SER A 631 -11.19 10.87 6.92
CA SER A 631 -11.23 12.27 7.36
C SER A 631 -11.80 13.19 6.28
N MET A 632 -11.56 12.90 5.00
CA MET A 632 -12.22 13.62 3.89
C MET A 632 -13.75 13.40 3.90
N VAL A 633 -14.21 12.19 4.26
CA VAL A 633 -15.64 11.91 4.46
C VAL A 633 -16.14 12.59 5.74
N GLY A 634 -15.38 12.55 6.84
CA GLY A 634 -15.65 13.28 8.07
C GLY A 634 -15.47 14.81 7.98
N ASN A 635 -15.18 15.32 6.77
CA ASN A 635 -14.93 16.72 6.46
C ASN A 635 -13.87 17.39 7.37
N THR A 636 -12.80 16.71 7.75
CA THR A 636 -11.85 17.21 8.77
C THR A 636 -10.41 16.76 8.54
N THR A 637 -9.49 17.24 9.38
CA THR A 637 -8.07 16.83 9.35
C THR A 637 -7.88 15.39 9.79
N GLY A 638 -6.86 14.73 9.25
CA GLY A 638 -6.62 13.33 9.51
C GLY A 638 -5.97 13.07 10.87
N GLY A 639 -6.48 12.11 11.63
CA GLY A 639 -5.83 11.61 12.85
C GLY A 639 -5.44 12.72 13.83
N CYS A 640 -4.15 12.73 14.17
CA CYS A 640 -3.46 13.81 14.89
C CYS A 640 -2.45 14.53 13.98
N GLU A 641 -2.80 14.72 12.71
CA GLU A 641 -2.02 15.54 11.78
C GLU A 641 -2.49 17.00 11.83
N PRO A 642 -1.56 17.97 11.69
CA PRO A 642 -1.92 19.38 11.51
C PRO A 642 -2.58 19.60 10.14
N ILE A 643 -3.06 20.81 9.91
CA ILE A 643 -3.49 21.22 8.56
C ILE A 643 -2.26 21.23 7.65
N TYR A 644 -2.37 20.64 6.46
CA TYR A 644 -1.25 20.63 5.52
C TYR A 644 -0.87 22.06 5.08
N ASN A 645 -1.86 22.80 4.57
CA ASN A 645 -1.77 24.23 4.29
C ASN A 645 -3.19 24.82 4.15
N VAL A 646 -3.35 26.13 4.31
CA VAL A 646 -4.64 26.81 4.07
C VAL A 646 -4.95 27.02 2.59
N ALA A 647 -3.93 26.97 1.73
CA ALA A 647 -4.06 27.01 0.28
C ALA A 647 -2.99 26.11 -0.35
N TYR A 648 -3.39 25.29 -1.33
CA TYR A 648 -2.47 24.35 -1.99
C TYR A 648 -2.92 24.03 -3.42
N TYR A 649 -1.98 23.63 -4.25
CA TYR A 649 -2.26 23.05 -5.55
C TYR A 649 -2.60 21.58 -5.40
N LYS A 650 -3.65 21.14 -6.09
CA LYS A 650 -4.02 19.74 -6.17
C LYS A 650 -3.83 19.23 -7.59
N ASN A 651 -3.05 18.16 -7.71
CA ASN A 651 -2.85 17.47 -8.98
C ASN A 651 -4.05 16.53 -9.21
N VAL A 652 -4.83 16.78 -10.26
CA VAL A 652 -6.00 15.96 -10.62
C VAL A 652 -5.55 14.95 -11.66
N SER A 653 -5.65 13.66 -11.36
CA SER A 653 -5.30 12.60 -12.32
C SER A 653 -6.18 12.65 -13.58
N ASP A 654 -5.62 12.24 -14.73
CA ASP A 654 -6.17 12.28 -16.09
C ASP A 654 -7.61 11.78 -16.30
N ASP A 655 -8.17 11.01 -15.37
CA ASP A 655 -9.48 10.36 -15.52
C ASP A 655 -10.70 11.26 -15.27
N VAL A 656 -10.57 12.47 -14.73
CA VAL A 656 -11.75 13.26 -14.29
C VAL A 656 -11.80 14.70 -14.83
N GLN A 657 -10.67 15.36 -15.03
CA GLN A 657 -10.55 16.70 -15.65
C GLN A 657 -9.08 16.84 -16.03
N GLY A 658 -8.77 17.07 -17.32
CA GLY A 658 -7.38 17.16 -17.82
C GLY A 658 -6.54 18.24 -17.15
N ASP A 659 -5.27 18.38 -17.60
CA ASP A 659 -4.09 19.15 -17.11
C ASP A 659 -4.23 20.54 -16.41
N GLU A 660 -5.37 20.93 -15.85
CA GLU A 660 -5.55 22.20 -15.14
C GLU A 660 -5.25 22.06 -13.64
N MET A 661 -4.21 22.77 -13.20
CA MET A 661 -3.85 22.93 -11.78
C MET A 661 -4.91 23.78 -11.06
N LEU A 662 -5.63 23.19 -10.10
CA LEU A 662 -6.61 23.88 -9.26
C LEU A 662 -6.00 24.27 -7.91
N VAL A 663 -6.17 25.53 -7.53
CA VAL A 663 -5.89 26.02 -6.16
C VAL A 663 -7.09 25.70 -5.28
N GLU A 664 -6.89 24.87 -4.27
CA GLU A 664 -7.88 24.59 -3.22
C GLU A 664 -7.53 25.38 -1.95
N PHE A 665 -8.56 25.75 -1.18
CA PHE A 665 -8.45 26.41 0.11
C PHE A 665 -9.09 25.53 1.19
N ASP A 666 -8.55 25.56 2.40
CA ASP A 666 -9.15 24.86 3.54
C ASP A 666 -10.53 25.45 3.86
N ASP A 667 -11.55 24.59 3.92
CA ASP A 667 -12.95 25.01 4.11
C ASP A 667 -13.17 25.66 5.47
N TYR A 668 -12.51 25.16 6.52
CA TYR A 668 -12.68 25.71 7.86
C TYR A 668 -12.02 27.10 7.97
N PHE A 669 -10.85 27.28 7.35
CA PHE A 669 -10.20 28.59 7.21
C PHE A 669 -11.14 29.62 6.59
N LEU A 670 -11.79 29.28 5.46
CA LEU A 670 -12.74 30.19 4.81
C LEU A 670 -13.90 30.57 5.73
N ARG A 671 -14.46 29.63 6.51
CA ARG A 671 -15.53 29.92 7.47
C ARG A 671 -15.09 30.89 8.56
N VAL A 672 -13.88 30.72 9.11
CA VAL A 672 -13.33 31.65 10.12
C VAL A 672 -13.20 33.06 9.54
N LEU A 673 -12.75 33.19 8.29
CA LEU A 673 -12.67 34.49 7.63
C LEU A 673 -14.05 35.14 7.44
N GLU A 674 -15.04 34.37 6.99
CA GLU A 674 -16.42 34.85 6.77
C GLU A 674 -17.08 35.35 8.06
N ASP A 675 -16.96 34.59 9.15
CA ASP A 675 -17.57 34.93 10.44
C ASP A 675 -16.93 36.16 11.12
N ASN A 676 -15.73 36.54 10.68
CA ASN A 676 -15.02 37.73 11.17
C ASN A 676 -15.03 38.89 10.17
N ASP A 677 -15.95 38.88 9.21
CA ASP A 677 -16.11 39.93 8.17
C ASP A 677 -14.81 40.20 7.36
N VAL A 678 -13.95 39.19 7.20
CA VAL A 678 -12.73 39.27 6.37
C VAL A 678 -13.08 39.02 4.90
N ASP A 679 -12.49 39.79 3.99
CA ASP A 679 -12.76 39.68 2.54
C ASP A 679 -12.10 38.43 1.95
N VAL A 680 -12.85 37.33 1.90
CA VAL A 680 -12.41 36.02 1.38
C VAL A 680 -11.88 36.10 -0.05
N ASP A 681 -12.51 36.90 -0.93
CA ASP A 681 -12.08 37.01 -2.32
C ASP A 681 -10.70 37.68 -2.41
N ALA A 682 -10.46 38.70 -1.56
CA ALA A 682 -9.15 39.34 -1.46
C ALA A 682 -8.06 38.41 -0.93
N VAL A 683 -8.38 37.59 0.09
CA VAL A 683 -7.46 36.57 0.62
C VAL A 683 -7.11 35.53 -0.44
N LYS A 684 -8.12 35.03 -1.18
CA LYS A 684 -7.91 34.06 -2.26
C LYS A 684 -7.06 34.62 -3.39
N GLU A 685 -7.29 35.89 -3.78
CA GLU A 685 -6.50 36.57 -4.81
C GLU A 685 -5.04 36.73 -4.37
N GLU A 686 -4.80 37.18 -3.13
CA GLU A 686 -3.44 37.33 -2.57
C GLU A 686 -2.71 35.98 -2.50
N ALA A 687 -3.34 34.95 -1.93
CA ALA A 687 -2.74 33.62 -1.82
C ALA A 687 -2.42 33.03 -3.20
N THR A 688 -3.34 33.12 -4.15
CA THR A 688 -3.13 32.62 -5.52
C THR A 688 -1.99 33.36 -6.22
N GLU A 689 -1.87 34.68 -6.05
CA GLU A 689 -0.76 35.47 -6.61
C GLU A 689 0.59 35.06 -5.97
N GLN A 690 0.63 34.87 -4.65
CA GLN A 690 1.82 34.43 -3.95
C GLN A 690 2.24 33.01 -4.37
N MET A 691 1.29 32.08 -4.49
CA MET A 691 1.54 30.70 -4.93
C MET A 691 2.06 30.66 -6.37
N ALA A 692 1.44 31.41 -7.29
CA ALA A 692 1.87 31.51 -8.67
C ALA A 692 3.27 32.16 -8.84
N THR A 693 3.76 32.86 -7.82
CA THR A 693 5.10 33.46 -7.80
C THR A 693 6.07 32.77 -6.86
N ASN A 694 5.71 31.60 -6.31
CA ASN A 694 6.49 30.81 -5.35
C ASN A 694 6.93 31.62 -4.10
N ARG A 695 6.07 32.55 -3.66
CA ARG A 695 6.26 33.40 -2.47
C ARG A 695 5.29 33.09 -1.33
N PHE A 696 4.43 32.10 -1.52
CA PHE A 696 3.45 31.73 -0.51
C PHE A 696 4.15 30.99 0.62
N GLU A 697 4.20 31.63 1.78
CA GLU A 697 4.84 31.14 3.02
C GLU A 697 3.80 30.66 4.04
N GLY A 698 2.57 30.35 3.60
CA GLY A 698 1.46 30.00 4.49
C GLY A 698 0.64 31.22 4.93
N VAL A 699 -0.12 31.07 6.01
CA VAL A 699 -1.11 32.07 6.46
C VAL A 699 -0.45 33.37 6.90
N GLU A 700 0.69 33.30 7.59
CA GLU A 700 1.43 34.47 8.06
C GLU A 700 1.90 35.38 6.91
N GLY A 701 2.04 34.82 5.71
CA GLY A 701 2.38 35.56 4.49
C GLY A 701 1.23 36.41 3.93
N LEU A 702 0.00 36.23 4.40
CA LEU A 702 -1.20 36.88 3.86
C LEU A 702 -1.54 38.16 4.64
N SER A 703 -1.24 39.32 4.05
CA SER A 703 -1.50 40.62 4.66
C SER A 703 -2.98 40.98 4.77
N THR A 704 -3.84 40.24 4.07
CA THR A 704 -5.31 40.32 4.15
C THR A 704 -5.89 39.57 5.35
N VAL A 705 -5.11 38.71 6.02
CA VAL A 705 -5.55 37.93 7.18
C VAL A 705 -5.08 38.62 8.47
N PRO A 706 -5.98 38.85 9.45
CA PRO A 706 -5.60 39.38 10.77
C PRO A 706 -4.68 38.42 11.55
N ASP A 707 -3.69 38.96 12.26
CA ASP A 707 -2.70 38.18 13.04
C ASP A 707 -3.37 37.19 14.02
N ALA A 708 -4.44 37.60 14.72
CA ALA A 708 -5.15 36.75 15.68
C ALA A 708 -5.85 35.53 15.06
N ILE A 709 -6.12 35.57 13.74
CA ILE A 709 -6.55 34.40 12.96
C ILE A 709 -5.31 33.63 12.50
N GLY A 710 -4.34 34.34 11.92
CA GLY A 710 -3.12 33.75 11.36
C GLY A 710 -2.37 32.83 12.33
N GLU A 711 -2.23 33.24 13.58
CA GLU A 711 -1.53 32.47 14.61
C GLU A 711 -2.16 31.09 14.90
N LEU A 712 -3.47 30.92 14.68
CA LEU A 712 -4.16 29.66 14.97
C LEU A 712 -4.02 28.63 13.84
N PHE A 713 -3.87 29.07 12.59
CA PHE A 713 -3.81 28.18 11.42
C PHE A 713 -2.39 27.67 11.15
N VAL A 714 -1.80 27.05 12.18
CA VAL A 714 -0.48 26.42 12.11
C VAL A 714 -0.51 25.25 11.12
N THR A 715 0.33 25.34 10.10
CA THR A 715 0.45 24.35 9.02
C THR A 715 1.59 23.38 9.27
N THR A 716 1.65 22.29 8.48
CA THR A 716 2.79 21.35 8.52
C THR A 716 4.14 22.04 8.33
N GLY A 717 4.21 23.11 7.53
CA GLY A 717 5.46 23.83 7.26
C GLY A 717 5.92 24.74 8.41
N ASP A 718 5.02 25.08 9.34
CA ASP A 718 5.29 26.00 10.46
C ASP A 718 5.89 25.27 11.67
N LEU A 719 5.72 23.95 11.73
CA LEU A 719 6.16 23.11 12.85
C LEU A 719 7.59 22.64 12.67
N SER A 720 8.36 22.65 13.76
CA SER A 720 9.61 21.89 13.78
C SER A 720 9.32 20.38 13.84
N ALA A 721 10.29 19.57 13.43
CA ALA A 721 10.18 18.12 13.53
C ALA A 721 9.91 17.66 14.98
N LYS A 722 10.46 18.39 15.96
CA LYS A 722 10.23 18.12 17.39
C LYS A 722 8.82 18.50 17.85
N ASP A 723 8.21 19.56 17.29
CA ASP A 723 6.84 19.94 17.63
C ASP A 723 5.85 18.86 17.15
N HIS A 724 6.08 18.31 15.95
CA HIS A 724 5.33 17.13 15.49
C HIS A 724 5.48 15.94 16.43
N ALA A 725 6.70 15.65 16.89
CA ALA A 725 6.98 14.56 17.83
C ALA A 725 6.33 14.80 19.19
N GLY A 726 6.27 16.05 19.66
CA GLY A 726 5.62 16.46 20.90
C GLY A 726 4.13 16.12 20.92
N VAL A 727 3.41 16.41 19.83
CA VAL A 727 1.99 16.06 19.69
C VAL A 727 1.80 14.54 19.69
N GLN A 728 2.67 13.80 18.99
CA GLN A 728 2.60 12.34 18.96
C GLN A 728 2.72 11.74 20.36
N VAL A 729 3.70 12.19 21.12
CA VAL A 729 3.97 11.74 22.49
C VAL A 729 2.82 12.12 23.43
N ALA A 730 2.28 13.33 23.29
CA ALA A 730 1.12 13.77 24.06
C ALA A 730 -0.08 12.84 23.85
N CYS A 731 -0.42 12.55 22.59
CA CYS A 731 -1.47 11.61 22.25
C CYS A 731 -1.16 10.18 22.74
N GLN A 732 0.10 9.73 22.67
CA GLN A 732 0.49 8.36 23.02
C GLN A 732 0.21 8.02 24.49
N ALA A 733 0.17 9.01 25.38
CA ALA A 733 -0.18 8.84 26.79
C ALA A 733 -1.57 8.21 26.99
N GLY A 734 -2.52 8.50 26.09
CA GLY A 734 -3.87 7.93 26.09
C GLY A 734 -4.10 6.82 25.07
N VAL A 735 -3.03 6.20 24.53
CA VAL A 735 -3.14 5.18 23.49
C VAL A 735 -2.49 3.87 23.93
N ASP A 736 -3.29 2.81 24.04
CA ASP A 736 -2.83 1.48 24.42
C ASP A 736 -2.13 0.72 23.28
N SER A 737 -2.53 0.95 22.03
CA SER A 737 -1.85 0.46 20.82
C SER A 737 -0.75 1.45 20.40
N ALA A 738 -0.61 1.86 19.14
CA ALA A 738 0.32 2.91 18.73
C ALA A 738 -0.37 3.99 17.89
N ILE A 739 0.43 4.90 17.33
CA ILE A 739 -0.01 6.08 16.59
C ILE A 739 0.69 6.11 15.24
N SER A 740 -0.08 6.27 14.17
CA SER A 740 0.42 6.69 12.87
C SER A 740 0.58 8.20 12.89
N LYS A 741 1.82 8.67 12.95
CA LYS A 741 2.16 10.08 12.81
C LYS A 741 3.40 10.21 11.93
N THR A 742 3.30 11.05 10.90
CA THR A 742 4.48 11.45 10.13
C THR A 742 5.10 12.67 10.81
N VAL A 743 6.37 12.58 11.22
CA VAL A 743 7.15 13.77 11.60
C VAL A 743 7.66 14.40 10.31
N ASN A 744 6.97 15.44 9.85
CA ASN A 744 7.40 16.20 8.69
C ASN A 744 8.53 17.15 9.11
N ALA A 745 9.59 17.20 8.31
CA ALA A 745 10.72 18.08 8.54
C ALA A 745 10.98 18.94 7.30
N PRO A 746 11.45 20.19 7.46
CA PRO A 746 11.74 21.06 6.33
C PRO A 746 12.91 20.50 5.51
N SER A 747 13.00 20.90 4.23
CA SER A 747 14.03 20.39 3.30
C SER A 747 15.48 20.64 3.75
N ASP A 748 15.72 21.65 4.58
CA ASP A 748 17.02 21.98 5.17
C ASP A 748 17.30 21.29 6.52
N SER A 749 16.40 20.42 6.97
CA SER A 749 16.60 19.57 8.13
C SER A 749 17.89 18.76 8.02
N THR A 750 18.60 18.66 9.14
CA THR A 750 19.87 17.94 9.29
C THR A 750 19.67 16.51 9.82
N LEU A 751 20.71 15.68 9.71
CA LEU A 751 20.73 14.34 10.33
C LEU A 751 20.57 14.41 11.86
N GLU A 752 21.13 15.45 12.49
CA GLU A 752 20.98 15.66 13.94
C GLU A 752 19.51 15.93 14.31
N ASP A 753 18.77 16.69 13.49
CA ASP A 753 17.34 16.93 13.74
C ASP A 753 16.53 15.63 13.67
N ALA A 754 16.85 14.74 12.71
CA ALA A 754 16.21 13.44 12.59
C ALA A 754 16.54 12.53 13.79
N LYS A 755 17.82 12.50 14.20
CA LYS A 755 18.30 11.79 15.39
C LYS A 755 17.59 12.25 16.65
N ASP A 756 17.53 13.57 16.86
CA ASP A 756 16.85 14.21 17.99
C ASP A 756 15.37 13.79 18.08
N VAL A 757 14.68 13.65 16.94
CA VAL A 757 13.29 13.17 16.92
C VAL A 757 13.18 11.72 17.37
N PHE A 758 14.00 10.81 16.82
CA PHE A 758 13.94 9.41 17.21
C PHE A 758 14.21 9.22 18.70
N GLU A 759 15.25 9.87 19.22
CA GLU A 759 15.60 9.86 20.64
C GLU A 759 14.51 10.50 21.50
N TYR A 760 13.94 11.65 21.08
CA TYR A 760 12.84 12.30 21.79
C TYR A 760 11.61 11.40 21.92
N ILE A 761 11.18 10.74 20.83
CA ILE A 761 10.08 9.76 20.86
C ILE A 761 10.42 8.61 21.82
N TYR A 762 11.67 8.12 21.82
CA TYR A 762 12.09 7.08 22.73
C TYR A 762 11.98 7.53 24.20
N GLU A 763 12.53 8.68 24.53
CA GLU A 763 12.61 9.18 25.91
C GLU A 763 11.24 9.52 26.51
N HIS A 764 10.30 9.96 25.67
CA HIS A 764 9.00 10.48 26.13
C HIS A 764 7.86 9.47 25.97
N GLY A 765 8.15 8.20 25.69
CA GLY A 765 7.16 7.12 25.75
C GLY A 765 6.43 6.82 24.44
N GLY A 766 6.89 7.37 23.31
CA GLY A 766 6.42 6.98 21.98
C GLY A 766 6.75 5.52 21.66
N LYS A 767 5.89 4.84 20.89
CA LYS A 767 6.06 3.42 20.51
C LYS A 767 6.74 3.21 19.16
N GLY A 768 6.79 4.24 18.32
CA GLY A 768 7.45 4.24 17.03
C GLY A 768 7.29 5.61 16.37
N VAL A 769 7.96 5.84 15.26
CA VAL A 769 7.89 7.11 14.51
C VAL A 769 8.37 6.92 13.08
N THR A 770 7.75 7.69 12.18
CA THR A 770 8.20 7.87 10.80
C THR A 770 8.69 9.29 10.62
N TYR A 771 9.92 9.43 10.09
CA TYR A 771 10.51 10.71 9.77
C TYR A 771 10.37 10.98 8.27
N TYR A 772 9.91 12.16 7.88
CA TYR A 772 9.80 12.54 6.48
C TYR A 772 10.33 13.96 6.27
N ARG A 773 11.47 14.06 5.59
CA ARG A 773 12.03 15.35 5.19
C ARG A 773 11.47 15.78 3.83
N ASP A 774 11.02 17.01 3.75
CA ASP A 774 10.48 17.59 2.51
C ASP A 774 11.52 17.54 1.36
N GLY A 775 11.05 17.22 0.16
CA GLY A 775 11.89 17.09 -1.04
C GLY A 775 12.68 15.78 -1.17
N THR A 776 12.57 14.83 -0.24
CA THR A 776 13.27 13.53 -0.32
C THR A 776 12.72 12.59 -1.40
N ARG A 777 11.41 12.62 -1.64
CA ARG A 777 10.72 11.84 -2.68
C ARG A 777 10.40 12.67 -3.92
N SER A 778 10.47 12.02 -5.09
CA SER A 778 10.33 12.64 -6.42
C SER A 778 8.90 13.01 -6.81
N LYS A 779 7.88 12.43 -6.16
CA LYS A 779 6.46 12.72 -6.39
C LYS A 779 5.79 13.17 -5.09
N GLN A 780 5.17 14.34 -5.11
CA GLN A 780 4.36 14.87 -4.02
C GLN A 780 2.90 15.04 -4.49
N VAL A 781 1.93 14.62 -3.67
CA VAL A 781 0.50 14.68 -4.01
C VAL A 781 -0.07 16.10 -3.83
N LEU A 782 0.46 16.85 -2.87
CA LEU A 782 0.10 18.22 -2.55
C LEU A 782 1.36 19.09 -2.58
N THR A 783 1.26 20.29 -3.15
CA THR A 783 2.37 21.26 -3.18
C THR A 783 1.83 22.69 -3.10
N THR A 784 2.60 23.60 -2.50
CA THR A 784 2.32 25.03 -2.50
C THR A 784 3.11 25.80 -3.57
N ARG A 785 4.04 25.13 -4.25
CA ARG A 785 4.91 25.71 -5.28
C ARG A 785 4.50 25.26 -6.67
N ALA A 786 4.39 26.21 -7.59
CA ALA A 786 4.08 25.96 -8.99
C ALA A 786 5.21 25.19 -9.70
N GLU A 787 6.48 25.48 -9.38
CA GLU A 787 7.65 24.78 -9.96
C GLU A 787 7.75 23.31 -9.53
N ASN A 788 7.12 22.94 -8.40
CA ASN A 788 7.03 21.55 -7.95
C ASN A 788 5.77 20.85 -8.48
N ALA A 789 4.91 21.53 -9.24
CA ALA A 789 3.74 20.94 -9.89
C ALA A 789 4.06 20.38 -11.28
N ASP A 790 5.15 20.83 -11.92
CA ASP A 790 5.60 20.41 -13.25
C ASP A 790 6.16 18.97 -13.30
N PHE A 791 6.17 18.24 -12.17
CA PHE A 791 6.61 16.84 -12.10
C PHE A 791 5.64 15.82 -12.73
N ALA A 792 4.62 16.30 -13.46
CA ALA A 792 3.65 15.47 -14.18
C ALA A 792 3.76 15.58 -15.71
N ASP A 793 4.80 16.20 -16.27
CA ASP A 793 4.85 16.48 -17.72
C ASP A 793 5.86 15.60 -18.48
N GLU A 794 5.38 14.81 -19.45
CA GLU A 794 6.23 14.09 -20.43
C GLU A 794 7.02 15.06 -21.33
N THR A 795 6.69 16.35 -21.30
CA THR A 795 7.30 17.43 -22.08
C THR A 795 8.76 17.72 -21.68
N GLU A 796 9.16 17.47 -20.43
CA GLU A 796 10.52 17.77 -19.95
C GLU A 796 11.60 16.81 -20.51
N ALA A 797 11.23 15.59 -20.93
CA ALA A 797 12.17 14.69 -21.59
C ALA A 797 12.66 15.26 -22.92
N ALA A 798 11.78 15.99 -23.63
CA ALA A 798 12.12 16.71 -24.86
C ALA A 798 12.99 17.95 -24.57
N GLU A 799 12.77 18.65 -23.46
CA GLU A 799 13.60 19.79 -23.05
C GLU A 799 15.00 19.36 -22.59
N ALA A 800 15.11 18.26 -21.83
CA ALA A 800 16.41 17.69 -21.44
C ALA A 800 17.21 17.18 -22.65
N LEU A 801 16.52 16.60 -23.64
CA LEU A 801 17.12 16.22 -24.91
C LEU A 801 17.60 17.45 -25.70
N ALA A 802 16.83 18.54 -25.68
CA ALA A 802 17.19 19.80 -26.31
C ALA A 802 18.39 20.48 -25.62
N GLU A 803 18.48 20.46 -24.28
CA GLU A 803 19.63 20.96 -23.52
C GLU A 803 20.89 20.12 -23.77
N GLN A 804 20.80 18.78 -23.79
CA GLN A 804 21.93 17.92 -24.17
C GLN A 804 22.39 18.18 -25.60
N ILE A 805 21.45 18.41 -26.52
CA ILE A 805 21.75 18.81 -27.89
C ILE A 805 22.46 20.18 -27.93
N GLU A 806 22.03 21.13 -27.12
CA GLU A 806 22.66 22.45 -26.98
C GLU A 806 24.08 22.34 -26.40
N GLU A 807 24.29 21.49 -25.39
CA GLU A 807 25.57 21.32 -24.69
C GLU A 807 26.60 20.55 -25.52
N ILE A 808 26.19 19.43 -26.11
CA ILE A 808 27.11 18.54 -26.84
C ILE A 808 27.36 19.06 -28.26
N PHE A 809 26.34 19.61 -28.92
CA PHE A 809 26.42 19.99 -30.33
C PHE A 809 26.38 21.50 -30.55
N GLY A 810 26.11 22.33 -29.53
CA GLY A 810 26.05 23.79 -29.67
C GLY A 810 24.73 24.29 -30.26
N GLY A 811 23.69 23.47 -30.18
CA GLY A 811 22.31 23.78 -30.60
C GLY A 811 21.76 22.78 -31.61
N LEU A 812 20.43 22.77 -31.74
CA LEU A 812 19.69 21.83 -32.59
C LEU A 812 20.14 21.85 -34.06
N GLU A 813 20.54 23.02 -34.56
CA GLU A 813 21.00 23.20 -35.94
C GLU A 813 22.37 22.54 -36.16
N ALA A 814 23.26 22.55 -35.16
CA ALA A 814 24.55 21.90 -35.22
C ALA A 814 24.47 20.39 -34.94
N PHE A 815 23.49 19.96 -34.14
CA PHE A 815 23.13 18.54 -33.99
C PHE A 815 22.66 17.92 -35.30
N LEU A 816 21.76 18.59 -36.04
CA LEU A 816 21.29 18.13 -37.36
C LEU A 816 22.36 18.26 -38.48
N GLU A 817 23.45 18.99 -38.22
CA GLU A 817 24.58 19.16 -39.13
C GLU A 817 25.78 18.27 -38.80
N SER A 818 25.79 17.63 -37.63
CA SER A 818 26.79 16.66 -37.21
C SER A 818 26.81 15.48 -38.18
N ASP A 819 27.99 15.16 -38.72
CA ASP A 819 28.16 14.03 -39.64
C ASP A 819 27.76 12.69 -38.98
N GLU A 820 27.94 12.55 -37.65
CA GLU A 820 27.56 11.35 -36.89
C GLU A 820 26.04 11.23 -36.67
N VAL A 821 25.33 12.37 -36.58
CA VAL A 821 23.86 12.41 -36.39
C VAL A 821 23.15 12.30 -37.74
N ARG A 822 23.73 12.86 -38.82
CA ARG A 822 23.25 12.65 -40.19
C ARG A 822 23.40 11.22 -40.67
N ASP A 823 24.49 10.55 -40.31
CA ASP A 823 24.66 9.13 -40.65
C ASP A 823 23.59 8.23 -39.99
N VAL A 824 22.96 8.69 -38.88
CA VAL A 824 21.84 8.01 -38.21
C VAL A 824 20.47 8.48 -38.74
N LEU A 825 20.32 9.78 -39.06
CA LEU A 825 19.07 10.38 -39.55
C LEU A 825 18.85 10.27 -41.07
N GLU A 826 19.87 9.88 -41.85
CA GLU A 826 19.76 9.74 -43.31
C GLU A 826 18.80 8.63 -43.75
N ASP A 827 18.41 7.71 -42.86
CA ASP A 827 17.37 6.72 -43.16
C ASP A 827 15.94 7.23 -42.93
N ASP A 828 15.71 8.27 -42.11
CA ASP A 828 14.34 8.70 -41.72
C ASP A 828 13.88 10.07 -42.25
N VAL A 829 14.77 10.93 -42.75
CA VAL A 829 14.37 12.31 -43.17
C VAL A 829 14.09 12.44 -44.68
N GLY A 830 14.26 11.36 -45.46
CA GLY A 830 13.98 11.35 -46.90
C GLY A 830 12.50 11.42 -47.28
N SER A 831 11.58 11.01 -46.39
CA SER A 831 10.16 10.84 -46.70
C SER A 831 9.29 12.09 -46.48
N LEU A 832 9.78 13.11 -45.77
CA LEU A 832 8.99 14.27 -45.34
C LEU A 832 9.05 15.50 -46.27
N ALA A 833 9.74 15.44 -47.41
CA ALA A 833 9.91 16.59 -48.31
C ALA A 833 9.23 16.49 -49.69
N GLU A 834 8.52 15.40 -50.01
CA GLU A 834 7.81 15.26 -51.30
C GLU A 834 6.36 14.76 -51.15
N ALA A 835 5.51 15.54 -50.47
CA ALA A 835 4.06 15.34 -50.50
C ALA A 835 3.36 16.58 -51.07
N ASP A 836 3.30 16.69 -52.40
CA ASP A 836 2.26 17.48 -53.08
C ASP A 836 1.92 16.86 -54.45
N ASP A 837 0.64 16.94 -54.83
CA ASP A 837 0.00 16.52 -56.10
C ASP A 837 -0.43 15.05 -56.33
N ARG A 838 -1.19 14.42 -55.41
CA ARG A 838 -2.20 13.40 -55.79
C ARG A 838 -3.50 13.55 -55.01
N ASP A 839 -4.61 13.70 -55.73
CA ASP A 839 -5.97 13.79 -55.18
C ASP A 839 -6.29 12.59 -54.25
N PRO A 840 -6.74 12.80 -53.01
CA PRO A 840 -7.06 11.72 -52.09
C PRO A 840 -8.34 11.00 -52.54
N VAL A 841 -8.23 9.68 -52.72
CA VAL A 841 -9.37 8.78 -52.86
C VAL A 841 -10.05 8.71 -51.49
N GLN A 842 -11.32 9.13 -51.39
CA GLN A 842 -12.11 8.94 -50.17
C GLN A 842 -12.25 7.44 -49.88
N VAL A 843 -11.66 6.97 -48.78
CA VAL A 843 -11.90 5.63 -48.22
C VAL A 843 -12.76 5.81 -46.96
N ASP A 844 -13.88 5.10 -46.91
CA ASP A 844 -14.75 5.03 -45.73
C ASP A 844 -14.22 3.91 -44.82
N PHE A 845 -13.67 4.27 -43.66
CA PHE A 845 -13.02 3.34 -42.71
C PHE A 845 -14.02 2.44 -41.95
N THR A 846 -15.31 2.50 -42.28
CA THR A 846 -16.36 1.77 -41.55
C THR A 846 -16.85 0.49 -42.26
N GLU A 847 -16.48 0.23 -43.51
CA GLU A 847 -16.92 -0.96 -44.27
C GLU A 847 -15.77 -1.69 -45.00
N LYS A 848 -15.73 -3.03 -44.86
CA LYS A 848 -14.76 -3.92 -45.52
C LYS A 848 -14.90 -3.88 -47.04
N ARG A 849 -13.86 -3.43 -47.76
CA ARG A 849 -13.81 -3.32 -49.23
C ARG A 849 -14.01 -4.69 -49.92
N GLU A 850 -14.78 -4.73 -51.01
CA GLU A 850 -15.00 -5.95 -51.81
C GLU A 850 -13.69 -6.43 -52.46
N ARG A 851 -13.45 -7.74 -52.44
CA ARG A 851 -12.22 -8.34 -52.97
C ARG A 851 -12.32 -8.49 -54.50
N PRO A 852 -11.36 -7.96 -55.28
CA PRO A 852 -11.28 -8.19 -56.73
C PRO A 852 -11.12 -9.67 -57.12
N ASP A 853 -11.53 -10.01 -58.34
CA ASP A 853 -11.46 -11.39 -58.87
C ASP A 853 -10.01 -11.92 -59.00
N ALA A 854 -9.02 -11.03 -59.11
CA ALA A 854 -7.60 -11.36 -59.17
C ALA A 854 -6.76 -10.26 -58.49
N LEU A 855 -5.73 -10.68 -57.75
CA LEU A 855 -4.77 -9.82 -57.06
C LEU A 855 -3.35 -10.28 -57.39
N HIS A 856 -2.39 -9.36 -57.41
CA HIS A 856 -0.97 -9.66 -57.49
C HIS A 856 -0.37 -9.64 -56.09
N GLY A 857 0.62 -10.48 -55.81
CA GLY A 857 1.21 -10.56 -54.47
C GLY A 857 2.53 -11.28 -54.44
N VAL A 858 3.23 -11.13 -53.32
CA VAL A 858 4.55 -11.70 -53.06
C VAL A 858 4.52 -12.57 -51.82
N SER A 859 5.17 -13.73 -51.90
CA SER A 859 5.29 -14.66 -50.78
C SER A 859 6.71 -14.66 -50.24
N GLN A 860 6.86 -14.31 -48.97
CA GLN A 860 8.10 -14.35 -48.20
C GLN A 860 8.12 -15.58 -47.30
N ARG A 861 9.30 -16.17 -47.12
CA ARG A 861 9.53 -17.27 -46.17
C ARG A 861 10.39 -16.74 -45.04
N ILE A 862 9.87 -16.76 -43.83
CA ILE A 862 10.56 -16.34 -42.61
C ILE A 862 10.80 -17.57 -41.72
N ASP A 863 12.04 -17.76 -41.28
CA ASP A 863 12.40 -18.82 -40.34
C ASP A 863 12.05 -18.36 -38.90
N THR A 864 11.20 -19.11 -38.18
CA THR A 864 10.77 -18.80 -36.80
C THR A 864 11.13 -19.94 -35.84
N GLY A 865 11.07 -19.70 -34.53
CA GLY A 865 11.29 -20.73 -33.50
C GLY A 865 10.29 -21.89 -33.52
N TYR A 866 9.17 -21.76 -34.24
CA TYR A 866 8.10 -22.78 -34.35
C TYR A 866 8.03 -23.44 -35.73
N GLY A 867 8.96 -23.12 -36.63
CA GLY A 867 8.98 -23.60 -38.00
C GLY A 867 8.95 -22.47 -39.03
N LYS A 868 8.83 -22.85 -40.30
CA LYS A 868 8.92 -21.90 -41.42
C LYS A 868 7.56 -21.30 -41.70
N VAL A 869 7.43 -19.99 -41.52
CA VAL A 869 6.21 -19.24 -41.85
C VAL A 869 6.34 -18.68 -43.27
N TYR A 870 5.31 -18.88 -44.07
CA TYR A 870 5.19 -18.35 -45.42
C TYR A 870 4.12 -17.26 -45.40
N VAL A 871 4.53 -16.00 -45.53
CA VAL A 871 3.68 -14.82 -45.52
C VAL A 871 3.48 -14.32 -46.95
N THR A 872 2.25 -14.27 -47.42
CA THR A 872 1.87 -13.82 -48.76
C THR A 872 1.08 -12.53 -48.65
N ILE A 873 1.61 -11.46 -49.20
CA ILE A 873 1.00 -10.13 -49.19
C ILE A 873 0.50 -9.86 -50.61
N ASN A 874 -0.81 -9.64 -50.74
CA ASN A 874 -1.45 -9.29 -52.00
C ASN A 874 -1.76 -7.79 -52.03
N GLU A 875 -1.61 -7.19 -53.20
CA GLU A 875 -1.68 -5.75 -53.44
C GLU A 875 -3.00 -5.37 -54.08
N ASP A 876 -3.50 -4.18 -53.73
CA ASP A 876 -4.60 -3.55 -54.43
C ASP A 876 -4.13 -3.12 -55.84
N PRO A 877 -4.75 -3.59 -56.93
CA PRO A 877 -4.33 -3.27 -58.29
C PRO A 877 -4.53 -1.79 -58.66
N GLU A 878 -5.32 -1.03 -57.90
CA GLU A 878 -5.56 0.41 -58.13
C GLU A 878 -4.58 1.29 -57.37
N THR A 879 -4.26 0.96 -56.12
CA THR A 879 -3.40 1.79 -55.25
C THR A 879 -1.97 1.28 -55.12
N GLY A 880 -1.72 -0.01 -55.38
CA GLY A 880 -0.42 -0.66 -55.18
C GLY A 880 -0.07 -0.93 -53.72
N GLN A 881 -0.99 -0.69 -52.78
CA GLN A 881 -0.78 -0.92 -51.34
C GLN A 881 -1.21 -2.34 -50.92
N PRO A 882 -0.74 -2.85 -49.76
CA PRO A 882 -1.21 -4.11 -49.20
C PRO A 882 -2.73 -4.15 -49.05
N PHE A 883 -3.36 -5.18 -49.60
CA PHE A 883 -4.81 -5.39 -49.60
C PHE A 883 -5.22 -6.58 -48.71
N GLU A 884 -4.48 -7.69 -48.75
CA GLU A 884 -4.73 -8.84 -47.87
C GLU A 884 -3.45 -9.65 -47.65
N LEU A 885 -3.38 -10.35 -46.51
CA LEU A 885 -2.22 -11.13 -46.07
C LEU A 885 -2.62 -12.56 -45.68
N PHE A 886 -1.90 -13.55 -46.21
CA PHE A 886 -2.03 -14.95 -45.82
C PHE A 886 -0.73 -15.46 -45.22
N ALA A 887 -0.79 -16.05 -44.03
CA ALA A 887 0.35 -16.72 -43.42
C ALA A 887 0.06 -18.22 -43.24
N ASN A 888 1.03 -19.07 -43.55
CA ASN A 888 0.96 -20.51 -43.30
C ASN A 888 2.29 -21.02 -42.75
N ILE A 889 2.25 -21.89 -41.75
CA ILE A 889 3.44 -22.49 -41.15
C ILE A 889 3.58 -23.97 -41.54
N GLY A 890 4.75 -24.35 -42.07
CA GLY A 890 5.00 -25.72 -42.53
C GLY A 890 5.41 -26.67 -41.40
N HIS A 891 4.68 -27.79 -41.24
CA HIS A 891 4.95 -28.89 -40.30
C HIS A 891 4.67 -28.66 -38.81
N SER A 892 3.84 -27.69 -38.43
CA SER A 892 3.28 -27.61 -37.07
C SER A 892 1.83 -28.13 -37.03
N GLY A 893 1.53 -29.01 -36.07
CA GLY A 893 0.17 -29.50 -35.85
C GLY A 893 -0.70 -28.48 -35.09
N GLY A 894 -2.01 -28.50 -35.35
CA GLY A 894 -3.06 -27.91 -34.50
C GLY A 894 -2.93 -26.41 -34.18
N PHE A 895 -2.61 -26.12 -32.92
CA PHE A 895 -2.75 -24.81 -32.28
C PHE A 895 -1.98 -23.67 -32.99
N THR A 896 -0.70 -23.89 -33.29
CA THR A 896 0.14 -22.86 -33.93
C THR A 896 -0.39 -22.47 -35.30
N ASN A 897 -0.88 -23.45 -36.07
CA ASN A 897 -1.43 -23.18 -37.40
C ASN A 897 -2.78 -22.44 -37.30
N SER A 898 -3.65 -22.80 -36.35
CA SER A 898 -4.91 -22.06 -36.12
C SER A 898 -4.68 -20.62 -35.66
N PHE A 899 -3.65 -20.38 -34.83
CA PHE A 899 -3.26 -19.04 -34.39
C PHE A 899 -2.71 -18.20 -35.55
N THR A 900 -1.77 -18.75 -36.34
CA THR A 900 -1.23 -18.07 -37.53
C THR A 900 -2.32 -17.72 -38.54
N GLU A 901 -3.27 -18.63 -38.77
CA GLU A 901 -4.38 -18.40 -39.70
C GLU A 901 -5.37 -17.35 -39.18
N ALA A 902 -5.67 -17.36 -37.87
CA ALA A 902 -6.55 -16.37 -37.25
C ALA A 902 -5.94 -14.96 -37.33
N LEU A 903 -4.66 -14.83 -36.98
CA LEU A 903 -3.94 -13.55 -37.04
C LEU A 903 -3.89 -12.98 -38.46
N ALA A 904 -3.56 -13.81 -39.46
CA ALA A 904 -3.55 -13.38 -40.86
C ALA A 904 -4.94 -12.93 -41.37
N LYS A 905 -6.03 -13.53 -40.88
CA LYS A 905 -7.41 -13.14 -41.23
C LYS A 905 -7.83 -11.81 -40.61
N VAL A 906 -7.37 -11.53 -39.39
CA VAL A 906 -7.60 -10.24 -38.72
C VAL A 906 -6.85 -9.15 -39.48
N ILE A 907 -5.55 -9.32 -39.72
CA ILE A 907 -4.72 -8.38 -40.51
C ILE A 907 -5.33 -8.13 -41.89
N SER A 908 -5.74 -9.18 -42.60
CA SER A 908 -6.43 -9.05 -43.89
C SER A 908 -7.74 -8.27 -43.82
N THR A 909 -8.44 -8.32 -42.68
CA THR A 909 -9.68 -7.55 -42.51
C THR A 909 -9.37 -6.09 -42.18
N SER A 910 -8.33 -5.83 -41.39
CA SER A 910 -7.82 -4.48 -41.11
C SER A 910 -7.38 -3.77 -42.39
N LEU A 911 -6.53 -4.42 -43.20
CA LEU A 911 -6.08 -3.89 -44.50
C LEU A 911 -7.26 -3.60 -45.45
N ARG A 912 -8.25 -4.49 -45.50
CA ARG A 912 -9.46 -4.28 -46.32
C ARG A 912 -10.41 -3.22 -45.78
N SER A 913 -10.23 -2.79 -44.54
CA SER A 913 -11.02 -1.72 -43.90
C SER A 913 -10.28 -0.39 -43.91
N GLY A 914 -9.09 -0.32 -44.53
CA GLY A 914 -8.33 0.91 -44.72
C GLY A 914 -7.39 1.26 -43.57
N VAL A 915 -7.10 0.32 -42.64
CA VAL A 915 -6.07 0.52 -41.61
C VAL A 915 -4.70 0.67 -42.28
N ASP A 916 -3.90 1.61 -41.76
CA ASP A 916 -2.56 1.87 -42.29
C ASP A 916 -1.66 0.62 -42.10
N PRO A 917 -1.04 0.10 -43.18
CA PRO A 917 -0.12 -1.02 -43.08
C PRO A 917 1.07 -0.78 -42.14
N ASP A 918 1.53 0.47 -41.98
CA ASP A 918 2.66 0.80 -41.10
C ASP A 918 2.27 0.68 -39.62
N GLU A 919 1.06 1.12 -39.22
CA GLU A 919 0.54 0.88 -37.86
C GLU A 919 0.43 -0.62 -37.53
N ILE A 920 0.06 -1.46 -38.51
CA ILE A 920 0.02 -2.92 -38.32
C ILE A 920 1.43 -3.48 -38.14
N VAL A 921 2.45 -2.90 -38.76
CA VAL A 921 3.84 -3.33 -38.60
C VAL A 921 4.34 -2.99 -37.20
N ASP A 922 4.07 -1.79 -36.71
CA ASP A 922 4.50 -1.33 -35.38
C ASP A 922 3.93 -2.20 -34.25
N GLU A 923 2.66 -2.59 -34.37
CA GLU A 923 1.99 -3.44 -33.39
C GLU A 923 2.49 -4.90 -33.41
N LEU A 924 2.99 -5.38 -34.55
CA LEU A 924 3.40 -6.78 -34.70
C LEU A 924 4.90 -7.00 -34.44
N CYS A 925 5.74 -6.06 -34.85
CA CYS A 925 7.20 -6.15 -34.68
C CYS A 925 7.58 -6.10 -33.20
N GLY A 926 8.53 -6.93 -32.78
CA GLY A 926 8.99 -6.98 -31.38
C GLY A 926 8.10 -7.82 -30.45
N THR A 927 6.92 -8.28 -30.89
CA THR A 927 6.08 -9.21 -30.10
C THR A 927 6.86 -10.48 -29.77
N ARG A 928 7.03 -10.81 -28.49
CA ARG A 928 7.93 -11.88 -28.02
C ARG A 928 7.24 -13.20 -27.75
N SER A 929 7.94 -14.31 -27.97
CA SER A 929 7.53 -15.66 -27.56
C SER A 929 8.73 -16.49 -27.07
N PRO A 930 8.51 -17.63 -26.37
CA PRO A 930 9.60 -18.41 -25.77
C PRO A 930 10.65 -18.97 -26.76
N LYS A 931 10.28 -19.21 -28.02
CA LYS A 931 11.20 -19.72 -29.07
C LYS A 931 11.52 -18.62 -30.08
N VAL A 932 12.75 -18.10 -30.02
CA VAL A 932 13.28 -17.12 -30.97
C VAL A 932 14.08 -17.80 -32.08
N ALA A 933 14.15 -17.19 -33.26
CA ALA A 933 14.98 -17.66 -34.38
C ALA A 933 15.69 -16.49 -35.07
N TRP A 934 16.58 -16.80 -36.00
CA TRP A 934 17.24 -15.80 -36.82
C TRP A 934 16.87 -16.02 -38.29
N ASP A 935 16.39 -14.99 -38.97
CA ASP A 935 16.11 -15.01 -40.41
C ASP A 935 16.83 -13.85 -41.11
N LYS A 936 17.74 -14.19 -42.03
CA LYS A 936 18.54 -13.24 -42.84
C LYS A 936 19.33 -12.20 -42.02
N GLY A 937 19.73 -12.54 -40.80
CA GLY A 937 20.52 -11.66 -39.92
C GLY A 937 19.69 -10.80 -38.97
N GLU A 938 18.36 -10.95 -38.98
CA GLU A 938 17.45 -10.34 -38.00
C GLU A 938 16.92 -11.42 -37.06
N GLN A 939 16.76 -11.08 -35.78
CA GLN A 939 16.16 -11.97 -34.79
C GLN A 939 14.64 -11.89 -34.90
N ILE A 940 14.00 -13.04 -35.10
CA ILE A 940 12.55 -13.21 -35.15
C ILE A 940 12.08 -13.78 -33.80
N GLN A 941 11.35 -12.97 -33.05
CA GLN A 941 10.96 -13.23 -31.67
C GLN A 941 9.73 -14.13 -31.54
N SER A 942 8.85 -14.13 -32.56
CA SER A 942 7.59 -14.87 -32.56
C SER A 942 6.98 -14.99 -33.97
N ILE A 943 5.80 -15.60 -34.07
CA ILE A 943 5.03 -15.65 -35.32
C ILE A 943 4.41 -14.29 -35.70
N PRO A 944 3.81 -13.52 -34.76
CA PRO A 944 3.39 -12.14 -35.03
C PRO A 944 4.54 -11.27 -35.54
N ASP A 945 5.68 -11.32 -34.86
CA ASP A 945 6.90 -10.60 -35.25
C ASP A 945 7.43 -11.04 -36.63
N ALA A 946 7.29 -12.33 -36.98
CA ALA A 946 7.59 -12.82 -38.32
C ALA A 946 6.66 -12.24 -39.41
N ILE A 947 5.38 -12.01 -39.09
CA ILE A 947 4.41 -11.39 -40.01
C ILE A 947 4.69 -9.89 -40.13
N GLY A 948 4.93 -9.20 -39.01
CA GLY A 948 5.33 -7.80 -38.96
C GLY A 948 6.61 -7.55 -39.76
N THR A 949 7.66 -8.34 -39.51
CA THR A 949 8.92 -8.29 -40.25
C THR A 949 8.72 -8.52 -41.76
N ALA A 950 7.84 -9.44 -42.16
CA ALA A 950 7.54 -9.66 -43.57
C ALA A 950 6.79 -8.47 -44.19
N MET A 951 5.86 -7.84 -43.46
CA MET A 951 5.16 -6.62 -43.91
C MET A 951 6.12 -5.44 -44.01
N ARG A 952 6.97 -5.21 -43.00
CA ARG A 952 8.03 -4.20 -43.02
C ARG A 952 8.94 -4.33 -44.24
N ARG A 953 9.53 -5.52 -44.44
CA ARG A 953 10.39 -5.81 -45.61
C ARG A 953 9.66 -5.61 -46.94
N TYR A 954 8.34 -5.76 -46.97
CA TYR A 954 7.55 -5.50 -48.17
C TYR A 954 7.37 -3.99 -48.42
N LEU A 955 7.00 -3.23 -47.39
CA LEU A 955 6.78 -1.78 -47.46
C LEU A 955 8.09 -1.03 -47.76
N GLU A 956 9.21 -1.47 -47.19
CA GLU A 956 10.55 -0.90 -47.39
C GLU A 956 11.25 -1.41 -48.67
N GLY A 957 10.66 -2.38 -49.39
CA GLY A 957 11.26 -2.95 -50.60
C GLY A 957 12.47 -3.86 -50.37
N GLU A 958 12.68 -4.37 -49.16
CA GLU A 958 13.82 -5.22 -48.75
C GLU A 958 13.65 -6.73 -49.02
N ILE A 959 12.66 -7.14 -49.82
CA ILE A 959 12.27 -8.55 -50.00
C ILE A 959 13.44 -9.45 -50.46
N ASP A 960 14.39 -8.91 -51.22
CA ASP A 960 15.53 -9.62 -51.83
C ASP A 960 16.80 -9.71 -50.93
N LYS A 961 16.73 -9.37 -49.64
CA LYS A 961 17.86 -9.41 -48.70
C LYS A 961 18.54 -10.81 -48.65
N PRO A 962 19.87 -10.93 -48.89
CA PRO A 962 20.59 -12.22 -48.91
C PRO A 962 21.01 -12.70 -47.50
N TYR A 963 21.15 -14.02 -47.30
CA TYR A 963 21.71 -14.57 -46.05
C TYR A 963 23.21 -14.21 -45.91
N PRO A 964 23.65 -13.70 -44.75
CA PRO A 964 25.07 -13.41 -44.51
C PRO A 964 25.92 -14.70 -44.44
N THR A 965 27.08 -14.70 -45.10
CA THR A 965 28.05 -15.82 -45.07
C THR A 965 28.81 -15.85 -43.74
N GLN A 966 28.53 -16.85 -42.89
CA GLN A 966 29.30 -17.14 -41.67
C GLN A 966 30.71 -17.69 -42.00
N GLN A 967 31.75 -17.12 -41.39
CA GLN A 967 33.10 -17.71 -41.36
C GLN A 967 33.19 -18.73 -40.21
N THR A 968 33.69 -19.93 -40.51
CA THR A 968 33.81 -21.04 -39.55
C THR A 968 35.08 -20.93 -38.70
N LEU A 969 34.95 -21.28 -37.42
CA LEU A 969 35.97 -21.35 -36.35
C LEU A 969 37.17 -22.30 -36.61
N GLU A 970 37.48 -22.68 -37.85
CA GLU A 970 38.65 -23.52 -38.19
C GLU A 970 39.96 -22.70 -38.36
N ASP A 971 39.90 -21.37 -38.40
CA ASP A 971 41.07 -20.51 -38.65
C ASP A 971 41.75 -19.92 -37.39
N ALA A 972 41.31 -20.30 -36.18
CA ALA A 972 41.91 -19.80 -34.94
C ALA A 972 42.13 -20.92 -33.89
N ALA A 973 43.41 -21.20 -33.63
CA ALA A 973 44.00 -21.89 -32.47
C ALA A 973 44.31 -23.41 -32.57
N ASP A 974 45.55 -23.70 -33.00
CA ASP A 974 46.37 -24.83 -32.54
C ASP A 974 46.79 -24.60 -31.06
N ALA A 975 46.35 -25.45 -30.11
CA ALA A 975 47.18 -26.02 -29.02
C ALA A 975 46.33 -26.83 -28.00
N GLU A 976 46.78 -28.06 -27.79
CA GLU A 976 46.28 -29.20 -26.99
C GLU A 976 45.68 -28.96 -25.58
N ILE A 977 44.56 -29.66 -25.31
CA ILE A 977 44.22 -30.24 -23.99
C ILE A 977 43.85 -31.71 -24.19
N THR A 978 44.48 -32.57 -23.40
CA THR A 978 44.31 -34.02 -23.34
C THR A 978 43.31 -34.47 -22.27
N ASP A 979 42.46 -35.41 -22.69
CA ASP A 979 41.95 -36.62 -22.01
C ASP A 979 40.97 -36.48 -20.81
N GLY A 980 39.76 -36.97 -21.05
CA GLY A 980 38.84 -37.47 -20.03
C GLY A 980 38.17 -38.74 -20.53
N PRO A 981 38.17 -39.85 -19.74
CA PRO A 981 37.28 -40.96 -20.01
C PRO A 981 36.25 -41.18 -18.88
N LYS A 982 34.99 -41.18 -19.34
CA LYS A 982 33.92 -42.14 -19.07
C LYS A 982 33.24 -42.17 -17.69
N THR A 983 31.94 -41.89 -17.75
CA THR A 983 30.91 -42.31 -16.81
C THR A 983 30.59 -43.80 -16.95
N ASP A 984 30.39 -44.45 -15.80
CA ASP A 984 29.84 -45.79 -15.62
C ASP A 984 28.33 -45.74 -15.36
N GLY A 985 27.63 -46.75 -15.86
CA GLY A 985 26.18 -46.73 -16.03
C GLY A 985 25.36 -47.55 -15.05
N GLY A 986 24.05 -47.31 -15.14
CA GLY A 986 22.92 -48.09 -14.60
C GLY A 986 21.71 -47.15 -14.50
N ALA A 987 20.53 -47.37 -15.08
CA ALA A 987 19.94 -48.50 -15.76
C ALA A 987 19.12 -48.02 -16.97
N ALA A 988 18.95 -48.85 -17.99
CA ALA A 988 18.18 -48.52 -19.18
C ALA A 988 16.68 -48.40 -18.84
N ALA A 989 16.19 -47.15 -18.79
CA ALA A 989 14.77 -46.85 -18.94
C ALA A 989 14.34 -47.19 -20.38
N LYS A 990 13.07 -47.54 -20.54
CA LYS A 990 12.47 -47.95 -21.80
C LYS A 990 12.24 -46.69 -22.63
N ALA A 991 12.91 -46.58 -23.79
CA ALA A 991 12.73 -45.46 -24.71
C ALA A 991 11.24 -45.22 -25.00
N ALA A 992 10.78 -43.98 -24.81
CA ALA A 992 9.43 -43.57 -25.17
C ALA A 992 9.13 -43.97 -26.62
N SER A 993 8.05 -44.71 -26.83
CA SER A 993 7.61 -45.10 -28.17
C SER A 993 6.71 -44.01 -28.77
N ASP A 994 6.65 -43.92 -30.10
CA ASP A 994 5.73 -43.00 -30.78
C ASP A 994 4.26 -43.17 -30.31
N ASP A 995 3.90 -44.35 -29.81
CA ASP A 995 2.58 -44.63 -29.24
C ASP A 995 2.36 -43.93 -27.87
N ASP A 996 3.40 -43.77 -27.04
CA ASP A 996 3.28 -43.13 -25.70
C ASP A 996 3.07 -41.61 -25.83
N VAL A 997 3.67 -41.00 -26.85
CA VAL A 997 3.47 -39.58 -27.21
C VAL A 997 2.07 -39.37 -27.77
N GLN A 998 1.56 -40.31 -28.57
CA GLN A 998 0.21 -40.22 -29.14
C GLN A 998 -0.86 -40.39 -28.06
N ASP A 999 -0.66 -41.27 -27.08
CA ASP A 999 -1.59 -41.46 -25.97
C ASP A 999 -1.72 -40.21 -25.07
N LEU A 1000 -0.63 -39.46 -24.87
CA LEU A 1000 -0.64 -38.15 -24.18
C LEU A 1000 -1.46 -37.10 -24.95
N ILE A 1001 -1.26 -37.05 -26.28
CA ILE A 1001 -1.99 -36.12 -27.16
C ILE A 1001 -3.48 -36.47 -27.22
N ASP A 1002 -3.83 -37.76 -27.29
CA ASP A 1002 -5.22 -38.22 -27.34
C ASP A 1002 -5.97 -37.98 -26.02
N ALA A 1003 -5.24 -37.88 -24.89
CA ALA A 1003 -5.76 -37.48 -23.59
C ALA A 1003 -5.90 -35.95 -23.42
N GLY A 1004 -5.44 -35.16 -24.40
CA GLY A 1004 -5.47 -33.69 -24.35
C GLY A 1004 -4.32 -33.07 -23.53
N GLU A 1005 -3.29 -33.84 -23.21
CA GLU A 1005 -2.15 -33.45 -22.39
C GLU A 1005 -0.95 -33.04 -23.25
N SER A 1006 -0.08 -32.18 -22.71
CA SER A 1006 1.14 -31.75 -23.41
C SER A 1006 2.18 -32.87 -23.45
N PRO A 1007 2.67 -33.29 -24.63
CA PRO A 1007 3.76 -34.26 -24.74
C PRO A 1007 5.16 -33.64 -24.53
N GLU A 1008 5.25 -32.31 -24.42
CA GLU A 1008 6.50 -31.56 -24.22
C GLU A 1008 6.78 -31.44 -22.71
N CYS A 1009 7.95 -31.89 -22.28
CA CYS A 1009 8.41 -31.69 -20.91
C CYS A 1009 8.49 -30.18 -20.60
N PRO A 1010 7.80 -29.68 -19.56
CA PRO A 1010 7.77 -28.25 -19.28
C PRO A 1010 9.13 -27.71 -18.82
N ASP A 1011 10.00 -28.59 -18.33
CA ASP A 1011 11.32 -28.22 -17.83
C ASP A 1011 12.37 -28.16 -18.95
N CYS A 1012 12.49 -29.22 -19.76
CA CYS A 1012 13.56 -29.30 -20.79
C CYS A 1012 13.06 -29.26 -22.25
N GLY A 1013 11.76 -29.18 -22.48
CA GLY A 1013 11.17 -29.14 -23.83
C GLY A 1013 11.27 -30.44 -24.63
N ALA A 1014 11.72 -31.54 -24.01
CA ALA A 1014 11.86 -32.82 -24.71
C ALA A 1014 10.50 -33.51 -24.86
N LEU A 1015 10.23 -34.05 -26.06
CA LEU A 1015 9.02 -34.82 -26.40
C LEU A 1015 9.11 -36.30 -25.98
N SER A 1016 9.78 -36.57 -24.87
CA SER A 1016 10.04 -37.91 -24.32
C SER A 1016 9.35 -38.11 -22.97
N LEU A 1017 8.19 -37.47 -22.78
CA LEU A 1017 7.31 -37.72 -21.64
C LEU A 1017 6.60 -39.06 -21.81
N TYR A 1018 6.54 -39.84 -20.73
CA TYR A 1018 5.76 -41.07 -20.67
C TYR A 1018 5.16 -41.25 -19.28
N TYR A 1019 4.06 -42.00 -19.19
CA TYR A 1019 3.45 -42.32 -17.90
C TYR A 1019 4.16 -43.52 -17.25
N SER A 1020 4.63 -43.33 -16.02
CA SER A 1020 5.20 -44.39 -15.19
C SER A 1020 4.61 -44.30 -13.79
N GLU A 1021 4.04 -45.43 -13.32
CA GLU A 1021 3.55 -45.58 -11.94
C GLU A 1021 2.53 -44.51 -11.46
N GLY A 1022 1.81 -43.88 -12.40
CA GLY A 1022 0.80 -42.86 -12.10
C GLY A 1022 1.27 -41.41 -12.30
N CYS A 1023 2.53 -41.20 -12.65
CA CYS A 1023 3.10 -39.88 -12.88
C CYS A 1023 3.61 -39.74 -14.32
N LYS A 1024 3.51 -38.54 -14.90
CA LYS A 1024 4.20 -38.16 -16.13
C LYS A 1024 5.68 -38.02 -15.81
N THR A 1025 6.57 -38.66 -16.57
CA THR A 1025 8.02 -38.60 -16.34
C THR A 1025 8.77 -38.32 -17.64
N CYS A 1026 9.74 -37.42 -17.61
CA CYS A 1026 10.59 -37.08 -18.74
C CYS A 1026 11.83 -37.96 -18.78
N GLU A 1027 12.05 -38.66 -19.90
CA GLU A 1027 13.24 -39.48 -20.09
C GLU A 1027 14.53 -38.66 -20.24
N SER A 1028 14.43 -37.39 -20.66
CA SER A 1028 15.59 -36.54 -20.98
C SER A 1028 16.18 -35.81 -19.78
N CYS A 1029 15.34 -35.27 -18.88
CA CYS A 1029 15.81 -34.54 -17.69
C CYS A 1029 15.37 -35.16 -16.35
N GLY A 1030 14.50 -36.17 -16.36
CA GLY A 1030 14.02 -36.83 -15.14
C GLY A 1030 12.88 -36.10 -14.43
N TRP A 1031 12.39 -34.98 -14.98
CA TRP A 1031 11.22 -34.26 -14.47
C TRP A 1031 10.01 -35.20 -14.34
N SER A 1032 9.28 -35.13 -13.22
CA SER A 1032 8.06 -35.92 -13.02
C SER A 1032 6.94 -35.15 -12.34
N GLU A 1033 5.71 -35.37 -12.80
CA GLU A 1033 4.48 -34.77 -12.26
C GLU A 1033 3.44 -35.87 -12.04
N CYS A 1034 3.02 -36.03 -10.78
CA CYS A 1034 1.93 -36.89 -10.33
C CYS A 1034 0.76 -35.99 -9.93
#